data_AF-R5BG63-F1
#
_entry.id   AF-R5BG63-F1
#
_cell.length_a   1.000
_cell.length_b   1.000
_cell.length_c   1.000
_cell.angle_alpha   90.00
_cell.angle_beta   90.00
_cell.angle_gamma   90.00
#
_symmetry.space_group_name_H-M   'P 1'
#
loop_
_entity.id
_entity.type
_entity.pdbx_description
1 polymer ?
#
loop_
_entity_poly.entity_id
_entity_poly.type
_entity_poly.pdbx_seq_one_letter_code
_entity_poly.pdbx_strand_id
1 'polypeptide(L)'
;MGKICWDFPLLGTGSYNGSNDAGITIFNGSGRMESLAREVCQNSIDARDLTISEDEPVKVRFKLFHLQKDKYTMFEEFEESLKGAYNFWENSSLKTDSIMEFLGRVSDALNKEMIPVLMVSDYNTIGLNGTAFPKDETKISYWDLLVNTEGISKKENQTSAGSFGIGKNAPFAYSGLSTVFYNTLAKDGGRGFQGVTHLVTTQRERQGQMHKTLPTGKYLYLIDDYTGRPIYPEDSCNLALVDEFKRTEVGTDVAIFGFKLEEYNNWQDDITIAILRNFILAIKNGTLEVEVESPTQKYSISKKTLEGLLFEEFKDNEILKWTRQIYETVTKGKMFSVRIAEDNDLSIYVLYGDQYKTALSRFRSTGMLINTKQEGLPRYSVVVIANDVGEMKLSKTLRESEPPQHNEWKAANIVNNKTVKGRAQRYIRKINQAVQKALDEVDDSDVSTEQMDAGIGNYLPGNLEFVSESGRDELRKDIKISEIVSNDGRVYSNNQYESAGTSQGDQTGQEGIRTGETKRKRRRRKKKNQVVKPSESDVKGVSKGVGKVKIVAINFSDHRTFYLTQNKYRMHIKSEKKYEKVYIQFYAGRDDNKRDIINIKNIKVVGKPLMAVNGAKAGPVSIESGNNDLYIEFENSEIMAVLPVFTMEVASDEK
;
A
#
# COMPACT_ATOMS: atom_id res chain seq x y z
N MET A 1 -34.12 20.06 33.13
CA MET A 1 -34.29 18.62 32.87
C MET A 1 -33.40 18.31 31.68
N GLY A 2 -32.56 17.27 31.77
CA GLY A 2 -31.69 16.92 30.65
C GLY A 2 -32.49 16.38 29.46
N LYS A 3 -31.89 16.45 28.27
CA LYS A 3 -32.48 15.96 27.01
C LYS A 3 -31.46 15.21 26.19
N ILE A 4 -31.93 14.28 25.36
CA ILE A 4 -31.10 13.68 24.31
C ILE A 4 -31.19 14.61 23.11
N CYS A 5 -30.06 15.08 22.59
CA CYS A 5 -30.01 15.83 21.34
C CYS A 5 -28.59 15.90 20.77
N TRP A 6 -28.45 16.46 19.57
CA TRP A 6 -27.16 17.00 19.11
C TRP A 6 -26.76 18.23 19.92
N ASP A 7 -25.54 18.22 20.46
CA ASP A 7 -24.86 19.41 20.95
C ASP A 7 -23.64 19.73 20.09
N PHE A 8 -23.58 20.98 19.61
CA PHE A 8 -22.41 21.60 19.02
C PHE A 8 -22.00 22.74 19.96
N PRO A 9 -20.93 22.57 20.76
CA PRO A 9 -20.55 23.58 21.76
C PRO A 9 -20.26 24.94 21.13
N LEU A 10 -20.55 26.02 21.86
CA LEU A 10 -20.31 27.38 21.37
C LEU A 10 -18.82 27.62 21.11
N LEU A 11 -18.49 28.22 19.96
CA LEU A 11 -17.11 28.45 19.53
C LEU A 11 -16.40 29.48 20.42
N GLY A 12 -17.13 30.47 20.95
CA GLY A 12 -16.56 31.58 21.70
C GLY A 12 -15.51 32.34 20.87
N THR A 13 -14.27 32.36 21.36
CA THR A 13 -13.09 32.96 20.69
C THR A 13 -12.24 31.93 19.93
N GLY A 14 -12.75 30.72 19.69
CA GLY A 14 -12.06 29.68 18.94
C GLY A 14 -11.90 29.99 17.44
N SER A 15 -11.01 29.25 16.78
CA SER A 15 -10.75 29.36 15.34
C SER A 15 -11.89 28.77 14.51
N TYR A 16 -12.12 29.29 13.31
CA TYR A 16 -13.03 28.64 12.35
C TYR A 16 -12.38 27.41 11.71
N ASN A 17 -13.18 26.38 11.48
CA ASN A 17 -12.79 25.13 10.83
C ASN A 17 -13.60 24.94 9.55
N GLY A 18 -12.89 24.85 8.41
CA GLY A 18 -13.47 24.46 7.12
C GLY A 18 -13.46 22.94 6.91
N SER A 19 -13.73 22.50 5.68
CA SER A 19 -13.97 21.10 5.29
C SER A 19 -12.76 20.16 5.37
N ASN A 20 -11.57 20.66 5.68
CA ASN A 20 -10.32 19.92 5.55
C ASN A 20 -9.85 19.39 6.92
N ASP A 21 -10.46 18.30 7.39
CA ASP A 21 -9.93 17.52 8.50
C ASP A 21 -8.73 16.67 8.02
N ALA A 22 -7.54 16.96 8.53
CA ALA A 22 -6.31 16.28 8.14
C ALA A 22 -6.28 14.79 8.55
N GLY A 23 -6.95 14.43 9.64
CA GLY A 23 -7.06 13.04 10.11
C GLY A 23 -7.96 12.20 9.21
N ILE A 24 -9.12 12.73 8.79
CA ILE A 24 -10.04 12.07 7.84
C ILE A 24 -9.42 12.02 6.43
N THR A 25 -8.74 13.10 6.00
CA THR A 25 -8.18 13.21 4.64
C THR A 25 -7.16 12.10 4.32
N ILE A 26 -6.40 11.63 5.32
CA ILE A 26 -5.44 10.52 5.18
C ILE A 26 -6.13 9.22 4.69
N PHE A 27 -7.40 9.01 5.03
CA PHE A 27 -8.15 7.78 4.69
C PHE A 27 -8.93 7.85 3.36
N ASN A 28 -8.97 9.01 2.68
CA ASN A 28 -9.69 9.17 1.40
C ASN A 28 -8.92 8.60 0.17
N GLY A 29 -7.66 8.17 0.36
CA GLY A 29 -6.78 7.63 -0.69
C GLY A 29 -7.21 6.26 -1.25
N SER A 30 -6.53 5.77 -2.30
CA SER A 30 -6.79 4.44 -2.89
C SER A 30 -6.34 3.31 -1.96
N GLY A 31 -7.18 2.28 -1.81
CA GLY A 31 -7.03 1.22 -0.79
C GLY A 31 -8.07 1.29 0.34
N ARG A 32 -9.23 1.91 0.07
CA ARG A 32 -10.21 2.41 1.05
C ARG A 32 -10.62 1.36 2.09
N MET A 33 -11.41 0.35 1.71
CA MET A 33 -11.91 -0.65 2.69
C MET A 33 -10.83 -1.41 3.45
N GLU A 34 -9.62 -1.55 2.89
CA GLU A 34 -8.50 -2.21 3.58
C GLU A 34 -8.12 -1.48 4.87
N SER A 35 -8.13 -0.14 4.86
CA SER A 35 -7.78 0.63 6.07
C SER A 35 -8.83 0.53 7.17
N LEU A 36 -10.13 0.52 6.84
CA LEU A 36 -11.22 0.31 7.81
C LEU A 36 -11.15 -1.10 8.43
N ALA A 37 -11.06 -2.13 7.59
CA ALA A 37 -11.02 -3.51 8.04
C ALA A 37 -9.78 -3.79 8.91
N ARG A 38 -8.62 -3.25 8.52
CA ARG A 38 -7.36 -3.36 9.28
C ARG A 38 -7.45 -2.67 10.63
N GLU A 39 -7.90 -1.42 10.68
CA GLU A 39 -8.01 -0.64 11.91
C GLU A 39 -8.97 -1.29 12.91
N VAL A 40 -10.20 -1.61 12.50
CA VAL A 40 -11.20 -2.15 13.43
C VAL A 40 -10.83 -3.55 13.91
N CYS A 41 -10.39 -4.46 13.03
CA CYS A 41 -9.97 -5.79 13.47
C CYS A 41 -8.71 -5.74 14.37
N GLN A 42 -7.77 -4.82 14.11
CA GLN A 42 -6.62 -4.62 15.00
C GLN A 42 -7.09 -4.14 16.39
N ASN A 43 -7.96 -3.13 16.44
CA ASN A 43 -8.48 -2.60 17.71
C ASN A 43 -9.25 -3.66 18.49
N SER A 44 -10.05 -4.51 17.83
CA SER A 44 -10.74 -5.64 18.46
C SER A 44 -9.77 -6.68 19.03
N ILE A 45 -8.71 -7.05 18.29
CA ILE A 45 -7.69 -8.01 18.77
C ILE A 45 -6.87 -7.43 19.93
N ASP A 46 -6.47 -6.16 19.85
CA ASP A 46 -5.75 -5.45 20.91
C ASP A 46 -6.61 -5.26 22.18
N ALA A 47 -7.95 -5.32 22.04
CA ALA A 47 -8.94 -5.24 23.13
C ALA A 47 -9.47 -6.60 23.60
N ARG A 48 -8.90 -7.73 23.15
CA ARG A 48 -9.31 -9.10 23.57
C ARG A 48 -9.40 -9.22 25.09
N ASP A 49 -10.47 -9.82 25.58
CA ASP A 49 -10.56 -10.16 27.00
C ASP A 49 -9.55 -11.29 27.33
N LEU A 50 -8.65 -11.04 28.29
CA LEU A 50 -7.65 -12.01 28.72
C LEU A 50 -8.17 -13.04 29.74
N THR A 51 -9.43 -12.94 30.19
CA THR A 51 -10.04 -13.93 31.10
C THR A 51 -10.88 -15.00 30.41
N ILE A 52 -11.10 -14.90 29.09
CA ILE A 52 -11.70 -15.99 28.29
C ILE A 52 -10.59 -16.91 27.74
N SER A 53 -10.95 -18.15 27.40
CA SER A 53 -10.01 -19.15 26.88
C SER A 53 -9.22 -18.64 25.68
N GLU A 54 -7.96 -19.01 25.55
CA GLU A 54 -7.15 -18.72 24.35
C GLU A 54 -7.73 -19.36 23.08
N ASP A 55 -8.51 -20.43 23.24
CA ASP A 55 -9.28 -21.08 22.15
C ASP A 55 -10.53 -20.29 21.71
N GLU A 56 -10.99 -19.30 22.48
CA GLU A 56 -12.11 -18.45 22.09
C GLU A 56 -11.62 -17.26 21.24
N PRO A 57 -12.02 -17.19 19.94
CA PRO A 57 -11.59 -16.11 19.05
C PRO A 57 -12.19 -14.77 19.46
N VAL A 58 -11.49 -13.69 19.15
CA VAL A 58 -12.13 -12.37 19.02
C VAL A 58 -13.08 -12.45 17.82
N LYS A 59 -14.32 -11.99 18.00
CA LYS A 59 -15.34 -12.01 16.95
C LYS A 59 -15.63 -10.58 16.51
N VAL A 60 -15.63 -10.35 15.20
CA VAL A 60 -15.98 -9.06 14.59
C VAL A 60 -17.15 -9.28 13.62
N ARG A 61 -18.15 -8.41 13.62
CA ARG A 61 -19.28 -8.46 12.68
C ARG A 61 -19.46 -7.13 11.98
N PHE A 62 -19.23 -7.10 10.68
CA PHE A 62 -19.63 -6.02 9.79
C PHE A 62 -21.09 -6.28 9.36
N LYS A 63 -22.03 -5.41 9.73
CA LYS A 63 -23.45 -5.52 9.34
C LYS A 63 -23.91 -4.23 8.66
N LEU A 64 -24.38 -4.33 7.42
CA LEU A 64 -25.11 -3.24 6.75
C LEU A 64 -26.61 -3.37 7.00
N PHE A 65 -27.21 -2.30 7.49
CA PHE A 65 -28.67 -2.14 7.62
C PHE A 65 -29.08 -0.72 7.24
N HIS A 66 -30.38 -0.42 7.26
CA HIS A 66 -30.91 0.88 6.86
C HIS A 66 -31.87 1.42 7.91
N LEU A 67 -31.72 2.71 8.24
CA LEU A 67 -32.63 3.45 9.10
C LEU A 67 -33.54 4.34 8.25
N GLN A 68 -34.85 4.27 8.45
CA GLN A 68 -35.79 5.21 7.83
C GLN A 68 -35.67 6.57 8.53
N LYS A 69 -35.33 7.63 7.79
CA LYS A 69 -35.04 8.97 8.32
C LYS A 69 -36.12 9.47 9.29
N ASP A 70 -37.36 9.49 8.82
CA ASP A 70 -38.50 10.11 9.50
C ASP A 70 -38.94 9.40 10.80
N LYS A 71 -38.34 8.25 11.15
CA LYS A 71 -38.59 7.55 12.42
C LYS A 71 -37.79 8.11 13.59
N TYR A 72 -36.79 8.97 13.35
CA TYR A 72 -35.84 9.38 14.38
C TYR A 72 -35.52 10.88 14.33
N THR A 73 -35.77 11.58 15.45
CA THR A 73 -35.57 13.03 15.59
C THR A 73 -34.11 13.46 15.44
N MET A 74 -33.14 12.58 15.65
CA MET A 74 -31.72 12.93 15.50
C MET A 74 -31.34 13.34 14.07
N PHE A 75 -32.10 12.92 13.04
CA PHE A 75 -31.88 13.32 11.66
C PHE A 75 -32.46 14.71 11.38
N GLU A 76 -33.59 15.04 12.01
CA GLU A 76 -34.21 16.39 11.97
C GLU A 76 -33.30 17.41 12.66
N GLU A 77 -32.86 17.13 13.90
CA GLU A 77 -31.88 17.95 14.64
C GLU A 77 -30.54 18.10 13.91
N PHE A 78 -30.09 17.06 13.21
CA PHE A 78 -28.89 17.12 12.38
C PHE A 78 -29.10 18.00 11.14
N GLU A 79 -30.30 17.97 10.54
CA GLU A 79 -30.66 18.83 9.42
C GLU A 79 -30.72 20.31 9.83
N GLU A 80 -31.21 20.63 11.04
CA GLU A 80 -31.12 21.98 11.62
C GLU A 80 -29.66 22.43 11.78
N SER A 81 -28.81 21.54 12.32
CA SER A 81 -27.38 21.80 12.52
C SER A 81 -26.64 22.02 11.19
N LEU A 82 -27.04 21.30 10.13
CA LEU A 82 -26.54 21.44 8.77
C LEU A 82 -27.01 22.76 8.12
N LYS A 83 -28.30 23.13 8.28
CA LYS A 83 -28.84 24.44 7.86
C LYS A 83 -28.11 25.59 8.53
N GLY A 84 -27.77 25.45 9.83
CA GLY A 84 -26.89 26.37 10.55
C GLY A 84 -25.56 26.58 9.82
N ALA A 85 -24.91 25.48 9.41
CA ALA A 85 -23.61 25.52 8.72
C ALA A 85 -23.71 26.21 7.35
N TYR A 86 -24.71 25.87 6.54
CA TYR A 86 -25.00 26.56 5.28
C TYR A 86 -25.17 28.07 5.50
N ASN A 87 -26.08 28.46 6.40
CA ASN A 87 -26.36 29.87 6.68
C ASN A 87 -25.13 30.65 7.16
N PHE A 88 -24.18 29.99 7.86
CA PHE A 88 -22.93 30.63 8.26
C PHE A 88 -21.98 30.82 7.07
N TRP A 89 -21.72 29.76 6.31
CA TRP A 89 -20.72 29.80 5.23
C TRP A 89 -21.19 30.55 3.99
N GLU A 90 -22.49 30.59 3.69
CA GLU A 90 -23.00 31.41 2.59
C GLU A 90 -22.80 32.91 2.81
N ASN A 91 -22.85 33.35 4.06
CA ASN A 91 -22.67 34.74 4.47
C ASN A 91 -21.23 35.05 4.96
N SER A 92 -20.33 34.08 4.92
CA SER A 92 -18.94 34.22 5.39
C SER A 92 -18.02 34.73 4.28
N SER A 93 -17.17 35.71 4.60
CA SER A 93 -16.09 36.15 3.71
C SER A 93 -14.98 35.11 3.52
N LEU A 94 -15.02 34.01 4.27
CA LEU A 94 -14.09 32.87 4.18
C LEU A 94 -14.71 31.67 3.44
N LYS A 95 -15.86 31.85 2.79
CA LYS A 95 -16.51 30.84 1.94
C LYS A 95 -15.54 30.30 0.88
N THR A 96 -15.49 28.99 0.73
CA THR A 96 -14.82 28.31 -0.39
C THR A 96 -15.74 27.29 -1.02
N ASP A 97 -15.54 26.99 -2.29
CA ASP A 97 -16.34 25.98 -3.01
C ASP A 97 -16.22 24.61 -2.33
N SER A 98 -15.02 24.24 -1.86
CA SER A 98 -14.78 22.97 -1.13
C SER A 98 -15.66 22.79 0.13
N ILE A 99 -15.98 23.89 0.82
CA ILE A 99 -16.86 23.88 2.00
C ILE A 99 -18.30 23.67 1.56
N MET A 100 -18.74 24.35 0.51
CA MET A 100 -20.09 24.20 -0.04
C MET A 100 -20.32 22.82 -0.66
N GLU A 101 -19.32 22.25 -1.35
CA GLU A 101 -19.32 20.88 -1.86
C GLU A 101 -19.36 19.84 -0.73
N PHE A 102 -18.63 20.08 0.36
CA PHE A 102 -18.71 19.21 1.55
C PHE A 102 -20.11 19.23 2.16
N LEU A 103 -20.68 20.42 2.40
CA LEU A 103 -22.04 20.57 2.91
C LEU A 103 -23.07 19.94 1.96
N GLY A 104 -22.90 20.12 0.64
CA GLY A 104 -23.70 19.47 -0.40
C GLY A 104 -23.73 17.96 -0.25
N ARG A 105 -22.56 17.31 -0.19
CA ARG A 105 -22.47 15.85 -0.02
C ARG A 105 -23.10 15.35 1.29
N VAL A 106 -23.00 16.11 2.38
CA VAL A 106 -23.67 15.77 3.66
C VAL A 106 -25.19 15.91 3.52
N SER A 107 -25.67 16.96 2.84
CA SER A 107 -27.10 17.18 2.54
C SER A 107 -27.65 16.05 1.67
N ASP A 108 -26.97 15.69 0.57
CA ASP A 108 -27.38 14.62 -0.33
C ASP A 108 -27.44 13.26 0.38
N ALA A 109 -26.52 12.99 1.31
CA ALA A 109 -26.57 11.80 2.16
C ALA A 109 -27.74 11.83 3.17
N LEU A 110 -28.11 13.00 3.68
CA LEU A 110 -29.20 13.21 4.65
C LEU A 110 -30.60 13.28 4.01
N ASN A 111 -30.67 13.55 2.71
CA ASN A 111 -31.92 13.61 1.95
C ASN A 111 -32.44 12.23 1.50
N LYS A 112 -31.71 11.14 1.80
CA LYS A 112 -32.14 9.77 1.53
C LYS A 112 -33.20 9.33 2.54
N GLU A 113 -34.32 8.81 2.07
CA GLU A 113 -35.40 8.25 2.92
C GLU A 113 -34.88 7.11 3.82
N MET A 114 -34.02 6.25 3.25
CA MET A 114 -33.36 5.15 3.95
C MET A 114 -31.86 5.47 4.07
N ILE A 115 -31.41 5.79 5.28
CA ILE A 115 -30.01 6.07 5.61
C ILE A 115 -29.28 4.74 5.79
N PRO A 116 -28.28 4.38 4.96
CA PRO A 116 -27.48 3.18 5.15
C PRO A 116 -26.55 3.34 6.35
N VAL A 117 -26.47 2.30 7.18
CA VAL A 117 -25.57 2.23 8.35
C VAL A 117 -24.71 0.98 8.23
N LEU A 118 -23.40 1.15 8.12
CA LEU A 118 -22.44 0.06 8.27
C LEU A 118 -21.98 0.03 9.73
N MET A 119 -22.40 -1.00 10.46
CA MET A 119 -21.99 -1.22 11.85
C MET A 119 -20.92 -2.29 11.93
N VAL A 120 -19.87 -2.03 12.70
CA VAL A 120 -18.83 -3.00 13.02
C VAL A 120 -18.91 -3.28 14.52
N SER A 121 -19.36 -4.48 14.88
CA SER A 121 -19.49 -4.95 16.26
C SER A 121 -18.33 -5.85 16.63
N ASP A 122 -17.63 -5.59 17.73
CA ASP A 122 -16.70 -6.56 18.34
C ASP A 122 -17.33 -7.31 19.52
N TYR A 123 -16.82 -8.51 19.79
CA TYR A 123 -17.19 -9.39 20.89
C TYR A 123 -15.95 -10.16 21.36
N ASN A 124 -16.01 -10.77 22.54
CA ASN A 124 -14.84 -11.38 23.19
C ASN A 124 -13.71 -10.36 23.48
N THR A 125 -14.10 -9.08 23.63
CA THR A 125 -13.26 -7.94 23.99
C THR A 125 -13.64 -7.41 25.38
N ILE A 126 -12.90 -6.43 25.91
CA ILE A 126 -13.21 -5.77 27.20
C ILE A 126 -14.25 -4.63 27.11
N GLY A 127 -14.64 -4.22 25.90
CA GLY A 127 -15.43 -2.99 25.65
C GLY A 127 -14.71 -1.69 26.05
N LEU A 128 -15.42 -0.56 25.98
CA LEU A 128 -14.86 0.76 26.32
C LEU A 128 -15.21 1.15 27.76
N ASN A 129 -14.26 0.99 28.67
CA ASN A 129 -14.44 1.39 30.07
C ASN A 129 -14.66 2.90 30.24
N GLY A 130 -15.15 3.30 31.41
CA GLY A 130 -15.24 4.71 31.81
C GLY A 130 -16.34 5.50 31.09
N THR A 131 -17.49 4.88 30.82
CA THR A 131 -18.71 5.56 30.36
C THR A 131 -19.51 6.20 31.50
N ALA A 132 -19.21 5.83 32.75
CA ALA A 132 -19.91 6.28 33.96
C ALA A 132 -19.77 7.80 34.19
N PHE A 133 -20.81 8.38 34.80
CA PHE A 133 -20.88 9.81 35.11
C PHE A 133 -21.33 10.01 36.58
N PRO A 134 -20.75 10.95 37.35
CA PRO A 134 -19.64 11.84 37.00
C PRO A 134 -18.34 11.09 36.76
N LYS A 135 -17.45 11.68 35.96
CA LYS A 135 -16.18 11.05 35.56
C LYS A 135 -15.14 11.13 36.68
N ASP A 136 -14.29 10.12 36.74
CA ASP A 136 -13.05 10.17 37.51
C ASP A 136 -11.92 10.73 36.64
N GLU A 137 -11.70 12.05 36.71
CA GLU A 137 -10.67 12.75 35.93
C GLU A 137 -9.23 12.29 36.24
N THR A 138 -9.02 11.49 37.29
CA THR A 138 -7.70 10.92 37.61
C THR A 138 -7.35 9.68 36.78
N LYS A 139 -8.35 9.08 36.11
CA LYS A 139 -8.20 7.87 35.30
C LYS A 139 -8.40 8.16 33.81
N ILE A 140 -7.74 7.37 32.97
CA ILE A 140 -7.95 7.44 31.52
C ILE A 140 -9.02 6.41 31.16
N SER A 141 -10.02 6.89 30.45
CA SER A 141 -11.16 6.12 29.94
C SER A 141 -10.93 5.85 28.44
N TYR A 142 -11.06 4.59 28.01
CA TYR A 142 -10.99 4.26 26.59
C TYR A 142 -12.14 4.89 25.80
N TRP A 143 -13.31 5.00 26.44
CA TRP A 143 -14.43 5.78 25.90
C TRP A 143 -14.01 7.23 25.62
N ASP A 144 -13.27 7.88 26.52
CA ASP A 144 -12.84 9.26 26.31
C ASP A 144 -11.72 9.42 25.27
N LEU A 145 -10.78 8.48 25.20
CA LEU A 145 -9.76 8.47 24.15
C LEU A 145 -10.36 8.32 22.75
N LEU A 146 -11.44 7.54 22.62
CA LEU A 146 -12.13 7.34 21.34
C LEU A 146 -13.11 8.48 21.01
N VAL A 147 -13.99 8.83 21.96
CA VAL A 147 -15.20 9.64 21.70
C VAL A 147 -15.04 11.12 22.11
N ASN A 148 -14.21 11.43 23.12
CA ASN A 148 -14.20 12.76 23.75
C ASN A 148 -12.91 13.56 23.60
N THR A 149 -11.85 13.01 23.00
CA THR A 149 -10.58 13.70 22.74
C THR A 149 -10.31 13.83 21.25
N GLU A 150 -9.51 14.81 20.85
CA GLU A 150 -8.90 14.93 19.52
C GLU A 150 -7.39 15.19 19.71
N GLY A 151 -6.53 14.70 18.81
CA GLY A 151 -5.07 14.88 18.89
C GLY A 151 -4.32 14.18 20.04
N ILE A 152 -5.02 13.71 21.08
CA ILE A 152 -4.42 12.97 22.20
C ILE A 152 -4.22 11.50 21.81
N SER A 153 -2.97 11.03 21.90
CA SER A 153 -2.63 9.61 21.84
C SER A 153 -1.91 9.21 23.12
N LYS A 154 -2.54 8.33 23.93
CA LYS A 154 -1.93 7.78 25.13
C LYS A 154 -1.87 6.25 25.01
N LYS A 155 -0.69 5.69 25.28
CA LYS A 155 -0.45 4.24 25.34
C LYS A 155 -0.31 3.86 26.81
N GLU A 156 -1.35 3.29 27.41
CA GLU A 156 -1.28 2.80 28.80
C GLU A 156 -1.05 1.30 28.88
N ASN A 157 -1.74 0.50 28.06
CA ASN A 157 -1.47 -0.93 27.98
C ASN A 157 -0.23 -1.21 27.13
N GLN A 158 0.68 -2.02 27.66
CA GLN A 158 1.88 -2.46 26.94
C GLN A 158 1.55 -3.38 25.73
N THR A 159 0.34 -3.94 25.71
CA THR A 159 -0.19 -4.84 24.69
C THR A 159 -0.92 -4.11 23.55
N SER A 160 -1.48 -2.91 23.77
CA SER A 160 -2.24 -2.17 22.76
C SER A 160 -1.30 -1.46 21.77
N ALA A 161 -1.32 -1.88 20.52
CA ALA A 161 -0.57 -1.23 19.44
C ALA A 161 -1.34 -0.04 18.84
N GLY A 162 -2.67 -0.06 18.92
CA GLY A 162 -3.54 1.07 18.59
C GLY A 162 -3.35 2.27 19.52
N SER A 163 -2.86 3.38 18.97
CA SER A 163 -3.02 4.70 19.58
C SER A 163 -4.22 5.39 18.96
N PHE A 164 -5.24 5.73 19.77
CA PHE A 164 -6.49 6.43 19.40
C PHE A 164 -6.31 7.83 18.76
N GLY A 165 -5.13 8.19 18.25
CA GLY A 165 -4.83 9.50 17.68
C GLY A 165 -5.38 9.69 16.27
N ILE A 166 -4.98 8.83 15.31
CA ILE A 166 -5.29 9.00 13.88
C ILE A 166 -6.30 7.95 13.40
N GLY A 167 -6.16 6.69 13.81
CA GLY A 167 -7.00 5.57 13.35
C GLY A 167 -8.51 5.75 13.61
N LYS A 168 -8.89 6.41 14.72
CA LYS A 168 -10.29 6.69 15.04
C LYS A 168 -11.01 7.60 14.04
N ASN A 169 -10.29 8.34 13.20
CA ASN A 169 -10.90 9.15 12.15
C ASN A 169 -11.22 8.33 10.88
N ALA A 170 -10.74 7.08 10.79
CA ALA A 170 -10.99 6.23 9.62
C ALA A 170 -12.49 6.00 9.36
N PRO A 171 -13.35 5.62 10.33
CA PRO A 171 -14.77 5.37 10.08
C PRO A 171 -15.52 6.56 9.46
N PHE A 172 -15.12 7.79 9.77
CA PHE A 172 -15.73 9.00 9.22
C PHE A 172 -15.49 9.16 7.70
N ALA A 173 -14.38 8.67 7.14
CA ALA A 173 -14.12 8.75 5.70
C ALA A 173 -15.15 7.98 4.85
N TYR A 174 -15.78 6.95 5.44
CA TYR A 174 -16.82 6.13 4.81
C TYR A 174 -18.24 6.63 5.07
N SER A 175 -18.40 7.62 5.95
CA SER A 175 -19.67 8.28 6.23
C SER A 175 -19.92 9.42 5.23
N GLY A 176 -21.03 9.39 4.52
CA GLY A 176 -21.54 10.53 3.76
C GLY A 176 -22.06 11.65 4.68
N LEU A 177 -22.52 11.30 5.89
CA LEU A 177 -22.99 12.24 6.91
C LEU A 177 -21.86 12.76 7.82
N SER A 178 -20.60 12.37 7.59
CA SER A 178 -19.47 12.61 8.51
C SER A 178 -19.79 12.26 9.97
N THR A 179 -20.57 11.20 10.18
CA THR A 179 -21.21 10.84 11.47
C THR A 179 -20.96 9.37 11.82
N VAL A 180 -20.50 9.13 13.05
CA VAL A 180 -20.20 7.82 13.62
C VAL A 180 -20.81 7.71 15.00
N PHE A 181 -21.51 6.61 15.28
CA PHE A 181 -22.02 6.29 16.60
C PHE A 181 -21.17 5.21 17.26
N TYR A 182 -20.92 5.38 18.55
CA TYR A 182 -20.25 4.41 19.41
C TYR A 182 -21.25 3.86 20.41
N ASN A 183 -21.30 2.54 20.53
CA ASN A 183 -22.12 1.81 21.48
C ASN A 183 -21.22 0.84 22.24
N THR A 184 -21.35 0.71 23.56
CA THR A 184 -20.54 -0.26 24.30
C THR A 184 -21.31 -0.89 25.46
N LEU A 185 -20.98 -2.15 25.71
CA LEU A 185 -21.14 -2.80 27.01
C LEU A 185 -19.73 -3.20 27.44
N ALA A 186 -19.18 -2.49 28.40
CA ALA A 186 -17.84 -2.74 28.93
C ALA A 186 -17.86 -3.80 30.03
N LYS A 187 -16.70 -4.43 30.25
CA LYS A 187 -16.53 -5.51 31.23
C LYS A 187 -16.78 -5.09 32.68
N ASP A 188 -16.62 -3.81 33.00
CA ASP A 188 -16.97 -3.21 34.29
C ASP A 188 -18.49 -3.00 34.48
N GLY A 189 -19.32 -3.41 33.50
CA GLY A 189 -20.76 -3.17 33.46
C GLY A 189 -21.13 -1.80 32.88
N GLY A 190 -20.15 -0.96 32.55
CA GLY A 190 -20.35 0.34 31.93
C GLY A 190 -21.07 0.22 30.60
N ARG A 191 -22.09 1.07 30.38
CA ARG A 191 -22.80 1.18 29.10
C ARG A 191 -22.74 2.61 28.62
N GLY A 192 -22.74 2.80 27.31
CA GLY A 192 -22.72 4.12 26.71
C GLY A 192 -23.05 4.06 25.23
N PHE A 193 -23.96 4.94 24.80
CA PHE A 193 -24.33 5.16 23.42
C PHE A 193 -24.16 6.64 23.10
N GLN A 194 -23.39 6.99 22.06
CA GLN A 194 -23.12 8.38 21.71
C GLN A 194 -22.75 8.55 20.23
N GLY A 195 -23.36 9.53 19.58
CA GLY A 195 -22.97 9.97 18.24
C GLY A 195 -21.87 11.02 18.29
N VAL A 196 -20.99 11.00 17.29
CA VAL A 196 -20.01 12.04 17.00
C VAL A 196 -20.14 12.41 15.52
N THR A 197 -20.09 13.70 15.20
CA THR A 197 -20.12 14.18 13.82
C THR A 197 -19.08 15.29 13.61
N HIS A 198 -18.44 15.31 12.45
CA HIS A 198 -17.51 16.37 12.07
C HIS A 198 -18.07 17.12 10.86
N LEU A 199 -18.67 18.28 11.10
CA LEU A 199 -19.08 19.23 10.07
C LEU A 199 -17.96 20.28 9.87
N VAL A 200 -18.34 21.44 9.36
CA VAL A 200 -17.57 22.69 9.42
C VAL A 200 -18.11 23.56 10.55
N THR A 201 -17.49 24.70 10.86
CA THR A 201 -18.05 25.69 11.79
C THR A 201 -19.53 25.94 11.47
N THR A 202 -20.41 25.65 12.41
CA THR A 202 -21.85 25.87 12.29
C THR A 202 -22.29 26.98 13.25
N GLN A 203 -23.59 27.27 13.30
CA GLN A 203 -24.19 28.26 14.18
C GLN A 203 -25.59 27.81 14.62
N ARG A 204 -25.96 28.18 15.84
CA ARG A 204 -27.29 27.94 16.41
C ARG A 204 -27.82 29.20 17.08
N GLU A 205 -29.13 29.35 17.13
CA GLU A 205 -29.75 30.43 17.90
C GLU A 205 -29.63 30.15 19.40
N ARG A 206 -29.27 31.16 20.19
CA ARG A 206 -29.39 31.16 21.65
C ARG A 206 -29.74 32.57 22.09
N GLN A 207 -30.76 32.71 22.94
CA GLN A 207 -31.23 34.01 23.47
C GLN A 207 -31.55 35.06 22.37
N GLY A 208 -32.13 34.65 21.23
CA GLY A 208 -32.48 35.55 20.13
C GLY A 208 -31.32 35.97 19.23
N GLN A 209 -30.12 35.38 19.38
CA GLN A 209 -28.94 35.69 18.58
C GLN A 209 -28.31 34.42 18.00
N MET A 210 -27.76 34.53 16.79
CA MET A 210 -27.01 33.43 16.17
C MET A 210 -25.59 33.37 16.73
N HIS A 211 -25.26 32.26 17.40
CA HIS A 211 -23.93 32.01 17.95
C HIS A 211 -23.23 30.90 17.16
N LYS A 212 -21.96 31.15 16.82
CA LYS A 212 -21.08 30.19 16.16
C LYS A 212 -20.73 29.03 17.10
N THR A 213 -20.53 27.86 16.54
CA THR A 213 -20.24 26.61 17.27
C THR A 213 -19.01 25.90 16.69
N LEU A 214 -18.47 24.96 17.45
CA LEU A 214 -17.41 24.04 16.98
C LEU A 214 -17.90 23.18 15.80
N PRO A 215 -16.99 22.68 14.94
CA PRO A 215 -17.33 21.76 13.84
C PRO A 215 -17.73 20.36 14.33
N THR A 216 -17.19 19.93 15.47
CA THR A 216 -17.46 18.62 16.07
C THR A 216 -18.71 18.71 16.94
N GLY A 217 -19.76 17.97 16.53
CA GLY A 217 -21.00 17.80 17.29
C GLY A 217 -21.09 16.42 17.94
N LYS A 218 -21.88 16.30 19.01
CA LYS A 218 -22.11 15.04 19.74
C LYS A 218 -23.59 14.82 19.99
N TYR A 219 -24.09 13.62 19.68
CA TYR A 219 -25.44 13.19 20.03
C TYR A 219 -25.40 12.42 21.34
N LEU A 220 -25.86 13.06 22.42
CA LEU A 220 -25.65 12.58 23.79
C LEU A 220 -26.80 13.00 24.72
N TYR A 221 -26.77 12.54 25.98
CA TYR A 221 -27.66 13.06 27.01
C TYR A 221 -27.07 14.35 27.59
N LEU A 222 -27.62 15.49 27.20
CA LEU A 222 -27.23 16.82 27.65
C LEU A 222 -27.94 17.14 28.97
N ILE A 223 -27.16 17.34 30.04
CA ILE A 223 -27.65 17.63 31.39
C ILE A 223 -27.93 19.13 31.53
N ASP A 224 -27.00 19.95 31.06
CA ASP A 224 -27.04 21.41 30.99
C ASP A 224 -26.20 21.91 29.79
N ASP A 225 -26.14 23.23 29.57
CA ASP A 225 -25.46 23.87 28.43
C ASP A 225 -23.94 23.61 28.31
N TYR A 226 -23.32 22.96 29.31
CA TYR A 226 -21.89 22.66 29.38
C TYR A 226 -21.58 21.19 29.62
N THR A 227 -22.55 20.43 30.16
CA THR A 227 -22.34 19.08 30.69
C THR A 227 -23.18 18.05 29.94
N GLY A 228 -22.51 17.16 29.21
CA GLY A 228 -23.12 16.01 28.54
C GLY A 228 -22.52 14.68 29.01
N ARG A 229 -23.32 13.62 28.99
CA ARG A 229 -22.89 12.23 29.24
C ARG A 229 -23.39 11.28 28.14
N PRO A 230 -22.80 10.08 27.97
CA PRO A 230 -23.35 9.08 27.06
C PRO A 230 -24.81 8.76 27.40
N ILE A 231 -25.57 8.38 26.38
CA ILE A 231 -26.93 7.87 26.53
C ILE A 231 -26.83 6.48 27.17
N TYR A 232 -27.60 6.25 28.22
CA TYR A 232 -27.70 4.99 28.95
C TYR A 232 -29.02 4.27 28.64
N PRO A 233 -29.17 2.96 28.90
CA PRO A 233 -30.39 2.22 28.57
C PRO A 233 -31.68 2.73 29.22
N GLU A 234 -31.57 3.42 30.36
CA GLU A 234 -32.68 4.08 31.06
C GLU A 234 -33.10 5.41 30.42
N ASP A 235 -32.26 6.01 29.58
CA ASP A 235 -32.64 7.18 28.79
C ASP A 235 -33.47 6.71 27.59
N SER A 236 -34.71 7.17 27.47
CA SER A 236 -35.68 6.74 26.45
C SER A 236 -35.33 7.20 25.02
N CYS A 237 -34.23 6.67 24.47
CA CYS A 237 -33.72 6.95 23.15
C CYS A 237 -34.27 5.93 22.13
N ASN A 238 -35.17 6.35 21.24
CA ASN A 238 -35.70 5.47 20.18
C ASN A 238 -34.60 4.89 19.27
N LEU A 239 -33.51 5.62 19.02
CA LEU A 239 -32.37 5.14 18.25
C LEU A 239 -31.62 4.00 18.98
N ALA A 240 -31.31 4.15 20.27
CA ALA A 240 -30.62 3.11 21.04
C ALA A 240 -31.46 1.83 21.22
N LEU A 241 -32.77 1.92 20.99
CA LEU A 241 -33.72 0.81 21.03
C LEU A 241 -33.90 0.07 19.69
N VAL A 242 -33.18 0.45 18.63
CA VAL A 242 -33.09 -0.34 17.39
C VAL A 242 -32.40 -1.66 17.67
N ASP A 243 -32.92 -2.76 17.11
CA ASP A 243 -32.46 -4.13 17.45
C ASP A 243 -30.98 -4.36 17.15
N GLU A 244 -30.44 -3.72 16.11
CA GLU A 244 -29.00 -3.73 15.82
C GLU A 244 -28.11 -3.18 16.95
N PHE A 245 -28.58 -2.19 17.71
CA PHE A 245 -27.80 -1.57 18.81
C PHE A 245 -28.05 -2.21 20.18
N LYS A 246 -28.94 -3.22 20.28
CA LYS A 246 -29.22 -3.94 21.54
C LYS A 246 -28.10 -4.93 21.86
N ARG A 247 -27.04 -4.43 22.51
CA ARG A 247 -25.94 -5.28 23.02
C ARG A 247 -26.30 -5.99 24.32
N THR A 248 -26.30 -7.32 24.28
CA THR A 248 -26.35 -8.22 25.45
C THR A 248 -24.97 -8.73 25.88
N GLU A 249 -23.96 -8.62 25.01
CA GLU A 249 -22.61 -9.16 25.20
C GLU A 249 -21.55 -8.05 25.23
N VAL A 250 -20.49 -8.28 26.02
CA VAL A 250 -19.40 -7.32 26.22
C VAL A 250 -18.69 -7.02 24.90
N GLY A 251 -18.38 -5.75 24.68
CA GLY A 251 -17.69 -5.23 23.50
C GLY A 251 -18.26 -3.90 23.01
N THR A 252 -17.95 -3.57 21.76
CA THR A 252 -18.17 -2.24 21.17
C THR A 252 -18.78 -2.33 19.77
N ASP A 253 -19.72 -1.44 19.44
CA ASP A 253 -20.11 -1.16 18.06
C ASP A 253 -19.54 0.18 17.61
N VAL A 254 -19.05 0.21 16.38
CA VAL A 254 -18.73 1.43 15.61
C VAL A 254 -19.68 1.49 14.42
N ALA A 255 -20.64 2.40 14.45
CA ALA A 255 -21.69 2.51 13.44
C ALA A 255 -21.50 3.74 12.56
N ILE A 256 -21.21 3.51 11.28
CA ILE A 256 -20.94 4.52 10.26
C ILE A 256 -22.27 4.90 9.60
N PHE A 257 -22.79 6.08 9.93
CA PHE A 257 -24.09 6.56 9.43
C PHE A 257 -23.94 7.18 8.05
N GLY A 258 -24.91 6.92 7.16
CA GLY A 258 -24.84 7.36 5.76
C GLY A 258 -23.68 6.71 5.00
N PHE A 259 -23.44 5.42 5.23
CA PHE A 259 -22.36 4.69 4.55
C PHE A 259 -22.45 4.84 3.02
N LYS A 260 -21.33 5.21 2.39
CA LYS A 260 -21.28 5.63 0.97
C LYS A 260 -21.36 4.47 -0.02
N LEU A 261 -22.49 3.76 -0.05
CA LEU A 261 -22.70 2.58 -0.90
C LEU A 261 -22.34 2.81 -2.38
N GLU A 262 -22.67 3.98 -2.94
CA GLU A 262 -22.36 4.35 -4.33
C GLU A 262 -20.86 4.41 -4.64
N GLU A 263 -20.03 4.79 -3.65
CA GLU A 263 -18.56 4.77 -3.76
C GLU A 263 -17.98 3.35 -3.53
N TYR A 264 -18.77 2.45 -2.93
CA TYR A 264 -18.33 1.18 -2.34
C TYR A 264 -19.29 0.02 -2.65
N ASN A 265 -19.65 -0.14 -3.91
CA ASN A 265 -20.69 -1.09 -4.33
C ASN A 265 -20.36 -2.57 -3.99
N ASN A 266 -19.07 -2.92 -3.91
CA ASN A 266 -18.59 -4.28 -3.60
C ASN A 266 -17.93 -4.38 -2.20
N TRP A 267 -18.35 -3.55 -1.25
CA TRP A 267 -17.68 -3.44 0.06
C TRP A 267 -17.58 -4.77 0.82
N GLN A 268 -18.53 -5.70 0.63
CA GLN A 268 -18.53 -7.02 1.27
C GLN A 268 -17.28 -7.82 0.84
N ASP A 269 -17.03 -7.88 -0.46
CA ASP A 269 -15.87 -8.56 -1.05
C ASP A 269 -14.58 -7.81 -0.67
N ASP A 270 -14.57 -6.47 -0.79
CA ASP A 270 -13.39 -5.66 -0.47
C ASP A 270 -12.96 -5.81 1.01
N ILE A 271 -13.91 -5.82 1.95
CA ILE A 271 -13.65 -6.07 3.37
C ILE A 271 -13.21 -7.52 3.58
N THR A 272 -13.87 -8.50 2.95
CA THR A 272 -13.50 -9.93 3.06
C THR A 272 -12.08 -10.19 2.56
N ILE A 273 -11.72 -9.66 1.39
CA ILE A 273 -10.37 -9.71 0.82
C ILE A 273 -9.36 -9.00 1.73
N ALA A 274 -9.71 -7.84 2.29
CA ALA A 274 -8.84 -7.13 3.22
C ALA A 274 -8.59 -7.92 4.51
N ILE A 275 -9.62 -8.55 5.09
CA ILE A 275 -9.52 -9.39 6.29
C ILE A 275 -8.63 -10.61 6.00
N LEU A 276 -8.93 -11.35 4.93
CA LEU A 276 -8.15 -12.52 4.51
C LEU A 276 -6.68 -12.14 4.30
N ARG A 277 -6.41 -11.03 3.59
CA ARG A 277 -5.04 -10.56 3.34
C ARG A 277 -4.29 -10.19 4.61
N ASN A 278 -4.93 -9.44 5.51
CA ASN A 278 -4.25 -8.82 6.64
C ASN A 278 -4.21 -9.69 7.89
N PHE A 279 -5.14 -10.63 8.08
CA PHE A 279 -5.28 -11.43 9.30
C PHE A 279 -5.27 -12.95 9.04
N ILE A 280 -4.72 -13.39 7.90
CA ILE A 280 -4.61 -14.82 7.53
C ILE A 280 -4.13 -15.72 8.66
N LEU A 281 -3.14 -15.28 9.45
CA LEU A 281 -2.61 -16.08 10.55
C LEU A 281 -3.55 -16.12 11.77
N ALA A 282 -4.23 -15.02 12.09
CA ALA A 282 -5.21 -14.99 13.18
C ALA A 282 -6.40 -15.92 12.87
N ILE A 283 -6.90 -15.88 11.63
CA ILE A 283 -8.00 -16.73 11.16
C ILE A 283 -7.56 -18.20 11.11
N LYS A 284 -6.37 -18.50 10.57
CA LYS A 284 -5.82 -19.87 10.53
C LYS A 284 -5.61 -20.46 11.92
N ASN A 285 -5.13 -19.65 12.86
CA ASN A 285 -4.90 -20.11 14.23
C ASN A 285 -6.22 -20.31 14.97
N GLY A 286 -7.26 -19.54 14.63
CA GLY A 286 -8.55 -19.53 15.30
C GLY A 286 -8.65 -18.48 16.40
N THR A 287 -7.86 -17.41 16.34
CA THR A 287 -7.87 -16.30 17.30
C THR A 287 -8.72 -15.12 16.83
N LEU A 288 -9.12 -15.10 15.55
CA LEU A 288 -10.05 -14.13 14.95
C LEU A 288 -11.10 -14.87 14.11
N GLU A 289 -12.36 -14.55 14.33
CA GLU A 289 -13.47 -14.86 13.43
C GLU A 289 -14.17 -13.56 13.00
N VAL A 290 -14.56 -13.47 11.73
CA VAL A 290 -15.25 -12.28 11.20
C VAL A 290 -16.48 -12.66 10.39
N GLU A 291 -17.62 -12.03 10.68
CA GLU A 291 -18.81 -12.06 9.83
C GLU A 291 -18.93 -10.76 9.03
N VAL A 292 -19.28 -10.88 7.75
CA VAL A 292 -19.62 -9.75 6.89
C VAL A 292 -21.02 -10.00 6.36
N GLU A 293 -21.99 -9.19 6.80
CA GLU A 293 -23.41 -9.37 6.56
C GLU A 293 -24.03 -8.12 5.90
N SER A 294 -24.80 -8.37 4.85
CA SER A 294 -25.57 -7.38 4.12
C SER A 294 -26.93 -7.98 3.73
N PRO A 295 -27.93 -7.18 3.32
CA PRO A 295 -29.22 -7.71 2.89
C PRO A 295 -29.16 -8.69 1.70
N THR A 296 -28.06 -8.70 0.94
CA THR A 296 -27.89 -9.50 -0.29
C THR A 296 -26.86 -10.62 -0.18
N GLN A 297 -25.91 -10.52 0.75
CA GLN A 297 -24.72 -11.39 0.80
C GLN A 297 -24.20 -11.50 2.24
N LYS A 298 -23.76 -12.71 2.61
CA LYS A 298 -23.15 -12.99 3.91
C LYS A 298 -21.91 -13.86 3.76
N TYR A 299 -20.79 -13.40 4.31
CA TYR A 299 -19.56 -14.18 4.49
C TYR A 299 -19.32 -14.49 5.96
N SER A 300 -18.85 -15.71 6.23
CA SER A 300 -18.32 -16.12 7.53
C SER A 300 -16.85 -16.49 7.32
N ILE A 301 -15.95 -15.77 7.99
CA ILE A 301 -14.50 -15.88 7.85
C ILE A 301 -13.97 -16.47 9.16
N SER A 302 -13.69 -17.77 9.13
CA SER A 302 -13.26 -18.56 10.29
C SER A 302 -12.19 -19.55 9.86
N LYS A 303 -11.54 -20.20 10.83
CA LYS A 303 -10.61 -21.31 10.59
C LYS A 303 -11.20 -22.43 9.69
N LYS A 304 -12.52 -22.64 9.75
CA LYS A 304 -13.23 -23.67 8.97
C LYS A 304 -13.54 -23.26 7.53
N THR A 305 -13.82 -21.98 7.30
CA THR A 305 -14.20 -21.45 5.97
C THR A 305 -13.02 -20.89 5.19
N LEU A 306 -11.88 -20.69 5.84
CA LEU A 306 -10.69 -20.04 5.28
C LEU A 306 -10.19 -20.66 3.96
N GLU A 307 -10.11 -22.00 3.88
CA GLU A 307 -9.61 -22.66 2.66
C GLU A 307 -10.55 -22.47 1.47
N GLY A 308 -11.87 -22.67 1.65
CA GLY A 308 -12.87 -22.43 0.60
C GLY A 308 -12.87 -20.96 0.13
N LEU A 309 -12.78 -20.01 1.05
CA LEU A 309 -12.66 -18.58 0.70
C LEU A 309 -11.40 -18.28 -0.12
N LEU A 310 -10.25 -18.86 0.22
CA LEU A 310 -8.98 -18.58 -0.46
C LEU A 310 -8.81 -19.29 -1.81
N PHE A 311 -9.28 -20.53 -1.92
CA PHE A 311 -8.96 -21.45 -3.03
C PHE A 311 -10.16 -21.80 -3.92
N GLU A 312 -11.39 -21.48 -3.51
CA GLU A 312 -12.60 -21.68 -4.32
C GLU A 312 -13.24 -20.32 -4.69
N GLU A 313 -13.69 -19.55 -3.70
CA GLU A 313 -14.43 -18.29 -3.88
C GLU A 313 -13.53 -17.19 -4.50
N PHE A 314 -12.44 -16.81 -3.80
CA PHE A 314 -11.53 -15.75 -4.25
C PHE A 314 -10.24 -16.30 -4.91
N LYS A 315 -10.31 -17.49 -5.50
CA LYS A 315 -9.16 -18.21 -6.08
C LYS A 315 -8.41 -17.41 -7.15
N ASP A 316 -9.14 -16.67 -7.98
CA ASP A 316 -8.62 -15.88 -9.11
C ASP A 316 -8.29 -14.43 -8.71
N ASN A 317 -8.51 -14.06 -7.44
CA ASN A 317 -8.21 -12.73 -6.95
C ASN A 317 -6.68 -12.53 -6.80
N GLU A 318 -6.08 -11.66 -7.61
CA GLU A 318 -4.63 -11.41 -7.61
C GLU A 318 -4.11 -10.77 -6.30
N ILE A 319 -4.95 -10.07 -5.53
CA ILE A 319 -4.55 -9.48 -4.23
C ILE A 319 -4.26 -10.62 -3.22
N LEU A 320 -5.09 -11.66 -3.22
CA LEU A 320 -4.95 -12.83 -2.34
C LEU A 320 -3.93 -13.86 -2.80
N LYS A 321 -3.26 -13.65 -3.95
CA LYS A 321 -2.20 -14.53 -4.45
C LYS A 321 -1.10 -14.76 -3.42
N TRP A 322 -0.65 -13.68 -2.77
CA TRP A 322 0.33 -13.73 -1.70
C TRP A 322 -0.24 -14.35 -0.43
N THR A 323 -1.51 -14.12 -0.13
CA THR A 323 -2.21 -14.71 1.02
C THR A 323 -2.29 -16.23 0.92
N ARG A 324 -2.61 -16.77 -0.26
CA ARG A 324 -2.52 -18.21 -0.55
C ARG A 324 -1.10 -18.74 -0.34
N GLN A 325 -0.10 -18.09 -0.94
CA GLN A 325 1.31 -18.49 -0.76
C GLN A 325 1.75 -18.45 0.72
N ILE A 326 1.35 -17.43 1.49
CA ILE A 326 1.59 -17.34 2.94
C ILE A 326 0.92 -18.51 3.67
N TYR A 327 -0.34 -18.79 3.38
CA TYR A 327 -1.10 -19.89 4.00
C TYR A 327 -0.41 -21.23 3.78
N GLU A 328 0.03 -21.53 2.56
CA GLU A 328 0.79 -22.74 2.26
C GLU A 328 2.13 -22.77 3.02
N THR A 329 2.84 -21.64 3.08
CA THR A 329 4.15 -21.53 3.75
C THR A 329 4.04 -21.86 5.25
N VAL A 330 3.02 -21.36 5.95
CA VAL A 330 2.80 -21.62 7.39
C VAL A 330 2.06 -22.95 7.68
N THR A 331 1.80 -23.75 6.66
CA THR A 331 1.13 -25.06 6.77
C THR A 331 2.03 -26.21 6.34
N LYS A 332 2.84 -26.00 5.29
CA LYS A 332 3.70 -27.00 4.65
C LYS A 332 5.21 -26.68 4.78
N GLY A 333 5.58 -25.45 5.13
CA GLY A 333 6.97 -25.00 5.19
C GLY A 333 7.74 -25.44 6.43
N LYS A 334 9.07 -25.47 6.31
CA LYS A 334 10.01 -25.77 7.40
C LYS A 334 10.01 -24.61 8.40
N MET A 335 9.76 -24.90 9.67
CA MET A 335 9.72 -23.91 10.74
C MET A 335 11.07 -23.84 11.47
N PHE A 336 11.57 -22.63 11.66
CA PHE A 336 12.73 -22.30 12.47
C PHE A 336 12.31 -21.41 13.63
N SER A 337 12.67 -21.78 14.86
CA SER A 337 12.51 -20.92 16.03
C SER A 337 13.85 -20.26 16.37
N VAL A 338 13.85 -18.94 16.53
CA VAL A 338 15.07 -18.14 16.69
C VAL A 338 14.96 -17.19 17.88
N ARG A 339 16.09 -16.95 18.55
CA ARG A 339 16.27 -16.00 19.65
C ARG A 339 16.89 -14.69 19.17
N ILE A 340 16.13 -13.60 19.18
CA ILE A 340 16.59 -12.25 18.82
C ILE A 340 16.92 -11.44 20.08
N ALA A 341 16.00 -11.41 21.04
CA ALA A 341 16.09 -10.81 22.35
C ALA A 341 15.92 -11.89 23.45
N GLU A 342 14.86 -12.67 23.33
CA GLU A 342 14.38 -13.68 24.28
C GLU A 342 14.14 -15.01 23.56
N ASP A 343 14.10 -16.12 24.30
CA ASP A 343 14.07 -17.44 23.68
C ASP A 343 12.74 -17.69 22.95
N ASN A 344 12.84 -18.24 21.73
CA ASN A 344 11.72 -18.47 20.81
C ASN A 344 10.90 -17.21 20.46
N ASP A 345 11.49 -16.01 20.49
CA ASP A 345 10.79 -14.74 20.17
C ASP A 345 10.55 -14.49 18.66
N LEU A 346 11.08 -15.35 17.78
CA LEU A 346 10.87 -15.26 16.34
C LEU A 346 10.60 -16.65 15.73
N SER A 347 9.50 -16.78 14.98
CA SER A 347 9.27 -17.91 14.07
C SER A 347 9.58 -17.49 12.64
N ILE A 348 10.29 -18.35 11.90
CA ILE A 348 10.50 -18.20 10.47
C ILE A 348 10.00 -19.48 9.79
N TYR A 349 9.07 -19.35 8.86
CA TYR A 349 8.64 -20.45 8.00
C TYR A 349 9.22 -20.23 6.60
N VAL A 350 9.83 -21.25 6.04
CA VAL A 350 10.40 -21.24 4.69
C VAL A 350 9.77 -22.35 3.86
N LEU A 351 9.33 -22.03 2.66
CA LEU A 351 8.84 -23.00 1.67
C LEU A 351 9.39 -22.66 0.29
N TYR A 352 10.08 -23.62 -0.33
CA TYR A 352 10.50 -23.55 -1.73
C TYR A 352 9.38 -24.06 -2.65
N GLY A 353 9.32 -23.54 -3.88
CA GLY A 353 8.44 -24.08 -4.92
C GLY A 353 8.52 -23.27 -6.20
N ASP A 354 8.60 -23.95 -7.35
CA ASP A 354 8.85 -23.30 -8.64
C ASP A 354 7.72 -22.34 -9.06
N GLN A 355 6.49 -22.56 -8.59
CA GLN A 355 5.35 -21.67 -8.79
C GLN A 355 5.38 -20.40 -7.92
N TYR A 356 6.22 -20.35 -6.89
CA TYR A 356 6.26 -19.21 -5.97
C TYR A 356 7.09 -18.05 -6.49
N LYS A 357 6.66 -16.85 -6.11
CA LYS A 357 7.46 -15.63 -6.28
C LYS A 357 8.13 -15.29 -4.96
N THR A 358 9.33 -14.72 -5.03
CA THR A 358 10.09 -14.30 -3.85
C THR A 358 9.28 -13.35 -2.98
N ALA A 359 8.96 -13.77 -1.76
CA ALA A 359 8.21 -12.97 -0.81
C ALA A 359 8.73 -13.16 0.62
N LEU A 360 9.02 -12.04 1.27
CA LEU A 360 9.31 -11.97 2.70
C LEU A 360 8.16 -11.26 3.41
N SER A 361 7.25 -12.04 3.97
CA SER A 361 6.08 -11.55 4.70
C SER A 361 6.37 -11.47 6.19
N ARG A 362 6.07 -10.33 6.81
CA ARG A 362 6.30 -10.05 8.24
C ARG A 362 4.98 -9.89 8.96
N PHE A 363 4.82 -10.59 10.08
CA PHE A 363 3.61 -10.58 10.91
C PHE A 363 3.90 -10.13 12.33
N ARG A 364 2.93 -9.45 12.93
CA ARG A 364 2.82 -9.33 14.39
C ARG A 364 2.42 -10.68 14.99
N SER A 365 2.70 -10.84 16.28
CA SER A 365 2.20 -11.96 17.08
C SER A 365 0.68 -12.10 17.09
N THR A 366 -0.05 -10.99 16.99
CA THR A 366 -1.53 -10.95 16.86
C THR A 366 -2.05 -11.49 15.52
N GLY A 367 -1.18 -11.96 14.63
CA GLY A 367 -1.53 -12.51 13.33
C GLY A 367 -1.77 -11.47 12.22
N MET A 368 -1.54 -10.17 12.51
CA MET A 368 -1.65 -9.10 11.53
C MET A 368 -0.40 -8.99 10.64
N LEU A 369 -0.58 -8.94 9.32
CA LEU A 369 0.45 -8.70 8.31
C LEU A 369 0.96 -7.26 8.39
N ILE A 370 2.26 -7.07 8.62
CA ILE A 370 2.94 -5.76 8.52
C ILE A 370 3.24 -5.44 7.07
N ASN A 371 4.01 -6.28 6.38
CA ASN A 371 4.23 -6.18 4.93
C ASN A 371 4.67 -7.50 4.32
N THR A 372 4.52 -7.56 2.99
CA THR A 372 5.20 -8.53 2.12
C THR A 372 6.18 -7.75 1.26
N LYS A 373 7.48 -7.93 1.50
CA LYS A 373 8.51 -7.43 0.57
C LYS A 373 8.70 -8.45 -0.56
N GLN A 374 8.63 -7.96 -1.80
CA GLN A 374 8.98 -8.72 -2.99
C GLN A 374 10.42 -8.40 -3.35
N GLU A 375 11.24 -9.43 -3.53
CA GLU A 375 12.67 -9.30 -3.81
C GLU A 375 13.03 -10.08 -5.09
N GLY A 376 14.31 -10.10 -5.47
CA GLY A 376 14.75 -10.81 -6.69
C GLY A 376 14.62 -12.33 -6.56
N LEU A 377 15.00 -13.08 -7.61
CA LEU A 377 15.25 -14.53 -7.48
C LEU A 377 16.15 -14.81 -6.26
N PRO A 378 16.00 -15.96 -5.56
CA PRO A 378 15.31 -17.20 -5.96
C PRO A 378 13.87 -17.40 -5.42
N ARG A 379 13.20 -18.46 -5.89
CA ARG A 379 11.75 -18.73 -5.75
C ARG A 379 11.34 -19.28 -4.37
N TYR A 380 11.63 -18.55 -3.29
CA TYR A 380 11.19 -18.89 -1.94
C TYR A 380 9.96 -18.10 -1.48
N SER A 381 9.23 -18.69 -0.55
CA SER A 381 8.30 -17.99 0.32
C SER A 381 8.82 -18.02 1.75
N VAL A 382 8.98 -16.85 2.37
CA VAL A 382 9.37 -16.71 3.77
C VAL A 382 8.30 -15.95 4.54
N VAL A 383 7.84 -16.54 5.64
CA VAL A 383 6.93 -15.90 6.60
C VAL A 383 7.63 -15.77 7.95
N VAL A 384 7.88 -14.52 8.35
CA VAL A 384 8.46 -14.17 9.65
C VAL A 384 7.34 -13.71 10.58
N ILE A 385 7.23 -14.37 11.73
CA ILE A 385 6.31 -13.99 12.80
C ILE A 385 7.16 -13.58 14.00
N ALA A 386 7.00 -12.34 14.47
CA ALA A 386 7.51 -11.97 15.79
C ALA A 386 6.61 -12.63 16.85
N ASN A 387 7.10 -13.65 17.54
CA ASN A 387 6.35 -14.37 18.56
C ASN A 387 6.33 -13.52 19.84
N ASP A 388 5.14 -13.15 20.32
CA ASP A 388 5.00 -12.45 21.60
C ASP A 388 3.54 -12.38 22.07
N VAL A 389 3.26 -12.83 23.30
CA VAL A 389 2.00 -12.58 24.03
C VAL A 389 1.96 -11.14 24.59
N GLY A 390 2.41 -10.16 23.79
CA GLY A 390 2.45 -8.73 24.11
C GLY A 390 3.41 -8.29 25.23
N GLU A 391 4.25 -9.18 25.77
CA GLU A 391 5.13 -8.90 26.90
C GLU A 391 6.64 -8.85 26.56
N MET A 392 7.07 -9.57 25.53
CA MET A 392 8.47 -9.78 25.16
C MET A 392 9.11 -8.51 24.56
N LYS A 393 10.41 -8.37 24.80
CA LYS A 393 11.20 -7.18 24.44
C LYS A 393 11.28 -6.97 22.94
N LEU A 394 11.21 -8.04 22.14
CA LEU A 394 11.26 -7.96 20.68
C LEU A 394 10.04 -7.22 20.13
N SER A 395 8.83 -7.76 20.30
CA SER A 395 7.64 -7.21 19.66
C SER A 395 7.24 -5.85 20.24
N LYS A 396 7.45 -5.58 21.53
CA LYS A 396 7.34 -4.21 22.09
C LYS A 396 8.22 -3.22 21.32
N THR A 397 9.49 -3.57 21.10
CA THR A 397 10.45 -2.72 20.36
C THR A 397 10.10 -2.59 18.87
N LEU A 398 9.58 -3.64 18.24
CA LEU A 398 9.15 -3.60 16.84
C LEU A 398 7.90 -2.72 16.66
N ARG A 399 6.90 -2.85 17.54
CA ARG A 399 5.67 -2.02 17.55
C ARG A 399 5.99 -0.53 17.69
N GLU A 400 6.98 -0.16 18.51
CA GLU A 400 7.46 1.24 18.59
C GLU A 400 8.13 1.74 17.30
N SER A 401 8.61 0.84 16.43
CA SER A 401 9.23 1.17 15.15
C SER A 401 8.26 1.23 13.96
N GLU A 402 6.96 0.99 14.20
CA GLU A 402 5.93 1.01 13.17
C GLU A 402 5.37 2.43 12.97
N PRO A 403 5.07 2.87 11.73
CA PRO A 403 4.33 4.10 11.50
C PRO A 403 2.84 3.90 11.82
N PRO A 404 2.00 4.96 11.82
CA PRO A 404 0.56 4.84 12.09
C PRO A 404 -0.19 3.88 11.16
N GLN A 405 0.27 3.69 9.91
CA GLN A 405 -0.30 2.73 8.96
C GLN A 405 0.12 1.28 9.24
N HIS A 406 1.02 1.05 10.20
CA HIS A 406 1.52 -0.25 10.63
C HIS A 406 2.06 -1.14 9.50
N ASN A 407 2.65 -0.53 8.46
CA ASN A 407 3.04 -1.19 7.21
C ASN A 407 4.54 -1.50 7.08
N GLU A 408 5.36 -1.15 8.07
CA GLU A 408 6.80 -1.47 8.09
C GLU A 408 7.44 -1.34 9.47
N TRP A 409 8.55 -2.07 9.67
CA TRP A 409 9.46 -1.86 10.79
C TRP A 409 10.60 -0.93 10.38
N LYS A 410 10.59 0.32 10.86
CA LYS A 410 11.66 1.30 10.66
C LYS A 410 12.01 1.99 11.96
N ALA A 411 13.20 1.72 12.49
CA ALA A 411 13.72 2.41 13.67
C ALA A 411 13.79 3.94 13.51
N ALA A 412 13.78 4.46 12.27
CA ALA A 412 13.68 5.90 12.00
C ALA A 412 12.45 6.56 12.65
N ASN A 413 11.32 5.83 12.72
CA ASN A 413 10.04 6.28 13.29
C ASN A 413 10.13 6.58 14.80
N ILE A 414 11.10 5.98 15.50
CA ILE A 414 11.39 6.30 16.90
C ILE A 414 12.21 7.59 16.94
N VAL A 415 11.54 8.70 17.23
CA VAL A 415 12.18 10.04 17.32
C VAL A 415 12.72 10.30 18.73
N ASN A 416 11.88 10.13 19.75
CA ASN A 416 12.14 10.67 21.09
C ASN A 416 12.92 9.74 22.04
N ASN A 417 13.19 8.48 21.64
CA ASN A 417 13.92 7.52 22.47
C ASN A 417 15.09 6.87 21.73
N LYS A 418 16.30 7.46 21.89
CA LYS A 418 17.54 6.96 21.29
C LYS A 418 17.88 5.52 21.68
N THR A 419 17.55 5.10 22.91
CA THR A 419 17.88 3.74 23.39
C THR A 419 17.03 2.67 22.73
N VAL A 420 15.72 2.91 22.57
CA VAL A 420 14.81 1.99 21.87
C VAL A 420 15.06 2.03 20.37
N LYS A 421 15.39 3.20 19.79
CA LYS A 421 15.83 3.32 18.39
C LYS A 421 17.03 2.42 18.08
N GLY A 422 18.09 2.48 18.88
CA GLY A 422 19.26 1.61 18.71
C GLY A 422 18.95 0.12 18.91
N ARG A 423 18.03 -0.20 19.84
CA ARG A 423 17.54 -1.57 20.05
C ARG A 423 16.77 -2.09 18.83
N ALA A 424 15.87 -1.29 18.26
CA ALA A 424 15.12 -1.62 17.05
C ALA A 424 16.05 -1.85 15.85
N GLN A 425 17.05 -0.98 15.63
CA GLN A 425 18.08 -1.19 14.60
C GLN A 425 18.88 -2.48 14.79
N ARG A 426 19.13 -2.91 16.04
CA ARG A 426 19.81 -4.19 16.33
C ARG A 426 18.89 -5.38 16.05
N TYR A 427 17.62 -5.32 16.47
CA TYR A 427 16.67 -6.42 16.26
C TYR A 427 16.31 -6.61 14.79
N ILE A 428 16.04 -5.53 14.03
CA ILE A 428 15.75 -5.62 12.59
C ILE A 428 16.93 -6.26 11.84
N ARG A 429 18.18 -5.89 12.15
CA ARG A 429 19.37 -6.53 11.56
C ARG A 429 19.49 -8.02 11.92
N LYS A 430 19.27 -8.38 13.19
CA LYS A 430 19.26 -9.78 13.63
C LYS A 430 18.17 -10.61 12.92
N ILE A 431 16.97 -10.05 12.72
CA ILE A 431 15.88 -10.72 11.99
C ILE A 431 16.31 -11.01 10.55
N ASN A 432 16.89 -10.04 9.85
CA ASN A 432 17.39 -10.27 8.48
C ASN A 432 18.50 -11.34 8.45
N GLN A 433 19.41 -11.37 9.42
CA GLN A 433 20.44 -12.42 9.55
C GLN A 433 19.83 -13.80 9.84
N ALA A 434 18.80 -13.87 10.68
CA ALA A 434 18.07 -15.09 10.98
C ALA A 434 17.31 -15.65 9.77
N VAL A 435 16.67 -14.76 8.98
CA VAL A 435 16.05 -15.14 7.71
C VAL A 435 17.07 -15.69 6.74
N GLN A 436 18.26 -15.07 6.65
CA GLN A 436 19.31 -15.59 5.77
C GLN A 436 19.75 -16.99 6.18
N LYS A 437 20.07 -17.19 7.46
CA LYS A 437 20.47 -18.50 7.98
C LYS A 437 19.39 -19.58 7.76
N ALA A 438 18.11 -19.21 7.90
CA ALA A 438 16.99 -20.12 7.63
C ALA A 438 16.84 -20.48 6.14
N LEU A 439 17.16 -19.56 5.22
CA LEU A 439 17.21 -19.85 3.77
C LEU A 439 18.38 -20.78 3.44
N ASP A 440 19.58 -20.48 3.95
CA ASP A 440 20.79 -21.28 3.73
C ASP A 440 20.59 -22.72 4.27
N GLU A 441 19.94 -22.88 5.44
CA GLU A 441 19.56 -24.19 6.02
C GLU A 441 18.42 -24.93 5.30
N VAL A 442 17.70 -24.31 4.35
CA VAL A 442 16.77 -25.00 3.45
C VAL A 442 17.51 -25.45 2.19
N ASP A 443 18.31 -24.56 1.61
CA ASP A 443 19.17 -24.80 0.44
C ASP A 443 20.03 -26.06 0.65
N ASP A 444 20.76 -26.15 1.77
CA ASP A 444 21.58 -27.31 2.13
C ASP A 444 20.78 -28.63 2.31
N SER A 445 19.44 -28.58 2.46
CA SER A 445 18.61 -29.76 2.75
C SER A 445 17.77 -30.30 1.59
N ASP A 446 17.49 -29.48 0.57
CA ASP A 446 16.67 -29.87 -0.61
C ASP A 446 17.51 -30.19 -1.86
N VAL A 447 18.85 -30.14 -1.79
CA VAL A 447 19.74 -30.44 -2.93
C VAL A 447 19.86 -31.95 -3.18
N SER A 448 18.85 -32.49 -3.87
CA SER A 448 19.14 -33.42 -4.96
C SER A 448 19.73 -32.62 -6.12
N THR A 449 21.06 -32.69 -6.25
CA THR A 449 21.90 -32.25 -7.37
C THR A 449 21.18 -31.92 -8.69
N GLU A 450 21.24 -30.65 -9.13
CA GLU A 450 21.85 -30.23 -10.43
C GLU A 450 21.58 -28.76 -10.86
N GLN A 451 20.69 -27.99 -10.22
CA GLN A 451 20.35 -26.62 -10.68
C GLN A 451 20.21 -25.52 -9.60
N MET A 452 21.26 -25.25 -8.81
CA MET A 452 21.37 -23.98 -8.05
C MET A 452 22.82 -23.73 -7.60
N ASP A 453 23.59 -22.95 -8.38
CA ASP A 453 25.02 -22.63 -8.12
C ASP A 453 25.22 -21.13 -7.80
N ALA A 454 24.30 -20.55 -7.03
CA ALA A 454 24.33 -19.15 -6.62
C ALA A 454 23.73 -18.99 -5.23
N GLY A 455 24.60 -19.02 -4.21
CA GLY A 455 24.20 -19.00 -2.80
C GLY A 455 23.15 -17.93 -2.48
N ILE A 456 22.03 -18.39 -1.94
CA ILE A 456 20.82 -17.61 -1.64
C ILE A 456 21.10 -16.49 -0.61
N GLY A 457 22.23 -16.61 0.11
CA GLY A 457 22.92 -15.63 0.98
C GLY A 457 22.87 -14.14 0.62
N ASN A 458 22.76 -13.79 -0.66
CA ASN A 458 23.03 -12.44 -1.16
C ASN A 458 21.81 -11.59 -1.54
N TYR A 459 20.60 -12.14 -1.45
CA TYR A 459 19.42 -11.49 -2.05
C TYR A 459 18.59 -10.62 -1.09
N LEU A 460 18.82 -10.70 0.23
CA LEU A 460 18.12 -9.89 1.23
C LEU A 460 18.61 -8.42 1.31
N PRO A 461 17.75 -7.44 1.68
CA PRO A 461 18.11 -6.03 1.75
C PRO A 461 18.72 -5.76 3.13
N GLY A 462 20.03 -6.00 3.20
CA GLY A 462 20.86 -5.72 4.37
C GLY A 462 22.36 -5.68 4.02
N ASN A 463 22.79 -6.47 3.03
CA ASN A 463 24.20 -6.52 2.62
C ASN A 463 24.63 -5.32 1.75
N LEU A 464 23.68 -4.53 1.23
CA LEU A 464 23.94 -3.35 0.39
C LEU A 464 24.16 -2.03 1.15
N GLU A 465 23.97 -1.99 2.48
CA GLU A 465 24.14 -0.75 3.28
C GLU A 465 25.57 -0.51 3.78
N PHE A 466 26.53 -1.40 3.48
CA PHE A 466 27.91 -1.32 4.02
C PHE A 466 28.91 -0.48 3.22
N VAL A 467 28.47 0.37 2.30
CA VAL A 467 29.33 1.31 1.57
C VAL A 467 29.03 2.76 1.97
N SER A 468 29.67 3.18 3.08
CA SER A 468 30.00 4.55 3.49
C SER A 468 28.91 5.64 3.43
N GLU A 469 28.52 6.16 4.60
CA GLU A 469 27.93 7.49 4.73
C GLU A 469 28.92 8.59 4.29
N SER A 470 28.55 9.38 3.28
CA SER A 470 28.78 10.85 3.27
C SER A 470 28.16 11.48 2.03
N GLY A 471 27.37 12.54 2.21
CA GLY A 471 26.81 13.35 1.12
C GLY A 471 25.28 13.28 1.02
N ARG A 472 24.63 14.42 1.24
CA ARG A 472 23.20 14.61 0.92
C ARG A 472 23.06 14.78 -0.59
N ASP A 473 22.17 14.02 -1.22
CA ASP A 473 21.04 14.64 -1.92
C ASP A 473 19.90 13.64 -2.15
N GLU A 474 18.67 14.13 -2.17
CA GLU A 474 17.48 13.32 -2.38
C GLU A 474 17.12 13.30 -3.88
N LEU A 475 16.96 12.11 -4.46
CA LEU A 475 15.96 11.79 -5.50
C LEU A 475 16.16 10.33 -5.98
N ARG A 476 15.26 9.43 -5.57
CA ARG A 476 15.09 8.10 -6.17
C ARG A 476 13.67 7.93 -6.70
N LYS A 477 13.54 7.68 -8.01
CA LYS A 477 12.38 7.00 -8.61
C LYS A 477 12.84 6.16 -9.80
N ASP A 478 13.05 4.87 -9.58
CA ASP A 478 13.12 3.88 -10.66
C ASP A 478 11.70 3.60 -11.16
N ILE A 479 11.37 4.08 -12.37
CA ILE A 479 10.09 3.81 -13.02
C ILE A 479 10.19 2.47 -13.76
N LYS A 480 9.60 1.41 -13.21
CA LYS A 480 9.32 0.18 -13.96
C LYS A 480 8.13 0.41 -14.91
N ILE A 481 8.39 0.49 -16.20
CA ILE A 481 7.34 0.49 -17.24
C ILE A 481 7.15 -0.94 -17.75
N SER A 482 5.99 -1.53 -17.44
CA SER A 482 5.51 -2.76 -18.05
C SER A 482 4.53 -2.42 -19.18
N GLU A 483 4.90 -2.81 -20.40
CA GLU A 483 4.13 -2.71 -21.65
C GLU A 483 3.81 -1.30 -22.19
N ILE A 484 3.83 -1.17 -23.52
CA ILE A 484 3.49 0.04 -24.26
C ILE A 484 2.38 -0.34 -25.26
N VAL A 485 1.18 0.14 -24.99
CA VAL A 485 0.01 0.03 -25.89
C VAL A 485 -0.34 1.44 -26.36
N SER A 486 -0.58 1.63 -27.66
CA SER A 486 -1.10 2.90 -28.19
C SER A 486 -2.63 2.95 -28.12
N ASN A 487 -3.21 4.16 -28.12
CA ASN A 487 -4.68 4.36 -28.20
C ASN A 487 -5.33 3.78 -29.47
N ASP A 488 -4.55 3.30 -30.45
CA ASP A 488 -5.02 2.60 -31.65
C ASP A 488 -4.85 1.06 -31.56
N GLY A 489 -4.58 0.52 -30.37
CA GLY A 489 -4.52 -0.92 -30.11
C GLY A 489 -3.33 -1.64 -30.74
N ARG A 490 -2.20 -0.96 -31.01
CA ARG A 490 -1.00 -1.57 -31.62
C ARG A 490 0.11 -1.79 -30.59
N VAL A 491 0.52 -3.04 -30.46
CA VAL A 491 1.63 -3.50 -29.63
C VAL A 491 2.95 -3.29 -30.37
N TYR A 492 3.93 -2.64 -29.72
CA TYR A 492 5.25 -2.33 -30.28
C TYR A 492 6.39 -3.20 -29.73
N SER A 493 6.09 -4.47 -29.43
CA SER A 493 7.10 -5.52 -29.29
C SER A 493 6.42 -6.88 -29.42
N ASN A 494 6.86 -7.70 -30.38
CA ASN A 494 6.47 -9.10 -30.46
C ASN A 494 7.74 -9.92 -30.68
N ASN A 495 8.35 -10.38 -29.58
CA ASN A 495 9.48 -11.29 -29.64
C ASN A 495 8.97 -12.69 -30.00
N GLN A 496 8.71 -12.92 -31.30
CA GLN A 496 8.72 -14.27 -31.82
C GLN A 496 10.16 -14.78 -31.80
N TYR A 497 10.42 -15.73 -30.90
CA TYR A 497 11.65 -16.50 -30.90
C TYR A 497 11.57 -17.53 -32.03
N GLU A 498 12.35 -17.34 -33.09
CA GLU A 498 12.76 -18.48 -33.93
C GLU A 498 14.03 -19.06 -33.33
N SER A 499 13.94 -20.32 -32.89
CA SER A 499 15.10 -21.10 -32.46
C SER A 499 16.02 -21.32 -33.67
N ALA A 500 17.25 -20.82 -33.59
CA ALA A 500 18.28 -21.21 -34.53
C ALA A 500 18.61 -22.70 -34.31
N GLY A 501 18.02 -23.56 -35.14
CA GLY A 501 18.24 -25.00 -35.08
C GLY A 501 19.71 -25.35 -35.27
N THR A 502 20.21 -26.26 -34.44
CA THR A 502 21.48 -26.94 -34.70
C THR A 502 21.42 -27.71 -36.02
N SER A 503 22.57 -27.91 -36.64
CA SER A 503 22.70 -28.45 -37.99
C SER A 503 22.30 -29.93 -38.14
N GLN A 504 20.99 -30.23 -38.21
CA GLN A 504 20.38 -31.44 -38.82
C GLN A 504 18.82 -31.42 -38.72
N GLY A 505 18.11 -31.62 -39.85
CA GLY A 505 16.77 -32.25 -39.87
C GLY A 505 15.50 -31.38 -39.97
N ASP A 506 15.08 -31.09 -41.22
CA ASP A 506 13.71 -30.94 -41.78
C ASP A 506 12.61 -30.00 -41.22
N GLN A 507 11.73 -29.58 -42.16
CA GLN A 507 10.69 -28.55 -42.02
C GLN A 507 9.27 -29.12 -41.88
N THR A 508 8.42 -28.44 -41.10
CA THR A 508 6.96 -28.21 -41.30
C THR A 508 6.55 -27.03 -40.41
N GLY A 509 5.57 -26.15 -40.69
CA GLY A 509 4.74 -25.86 -41.87
C GLY A 509 3.69 -24.80 -41.46
N GLN A 510 3.53 -23.68 -42.18
CA GLN A 510 2.60 -22.59 -41.80
C GLN A 510 1.33 -22.52 -42.68
N GLU A 511 0.17 -22.49 -42.02
CA GLU A 511 -1.09 -21.84 -42.44
C GLU A 511 -1.70 -21.22 -41.15
N GLY A 512 -2.32 -20.03 -41.05
CA GLY A 512 -3.27 -19.28 -41.89
C GLY A 512 -4.47 -18.93 -40.95
N ILE A 513 -5.22 -17.80 -40.97
CA ILE A 513 -5.64 -16.85 -42.03
C ILE A 513 -6.03 -15.46 -41.41
N ARG A 514 -6.23 -14.47 -42.29
CA ARG A 514 -6.51 -13.02 -42.16
C ARG A 514 -7.93 -12.60 -41.70
N THR A 515 -8.08 -11.32 -41.30
CA THR A 515 -9.03 -10.28 -41.83
C THR A 515 -8.63 -8.89 -41.29
N GLY A 516 -8.41 -7.79 -42.05
CA GLY A 516 -9.37 -6.84 -42.70
C GLY A 516 -9.16 -5.43 -42.10
N GLU A 517 -9.46 -4.24 -42.65
CA GLU A 517 -9.76 -3.73 -44.01
C GLU A 517 -8.79 -2.52 -44.29
N THR A 518 -9.19 -1.39 -44.92
CA THR A 518 -8.26 -0.39 -45.48
C THR A 518 -8.81 1.05 -45.61
N LYS A 519 -7.89 1.98 -46.01
CA LYS A 519 -8.05 3.36 -46.58
C LYS A 519 -7.67 4.50 -45.62
N ARG A 520 -7.03 5.61 -46.03
CA ARG A 520 -6.50 6.09 -47.34
C ARG A 520 -5.37 7.12 -47.09
N LYS A 521 -4.30 7.18 -47.90
CA LYS A 521 -3.27 8.27 -47.89
C LYS A 521 -3.30 9.12 -49.17
N ARG A 522 -3.01 10.43 -49.03
CA ARG A 522 -2.66 11.39 -50.11
C ARG A 522 -1.33 12.12 -49.72
N ARG A 523 -0.62 12.83 -50.61
CA ARG A 523 0.27 12.39 -51.72
C ARG A 523 1.23 13.55 -52.06
N ARG A 524 2.42 13.27 -52.67
CA ARG A 524 3.44 14.19 -53.30
C ARG A 524 4.65 14.55 -52.40
N ARG A 525 5.88 14.76 -52.92
CA ARG A 525 6.49 14.54 -54.27
C ARG A 525 8.04 14.43 -54.15
N LYS A 526 8.71 13.72 -55.08
CA LYS A 526 10.20 13.62 -55.20
C LYS A 526 10.80 14.71 -56.12
N LYS A 527 12.10 15.01 -55.95
CA LYS A 527 13.03 15.50 -57.01
C LYS A 527 14.35 14.71 -56.95
N LYS A 528 15.15 14.75 -58.03
CA LYS A 528 16.23 13.77 -58.36
C LYS A 528 17.66 14.28 -58.18
N ASN A 529 18.52 13.34 -57.75
CA ASN A 529 19.91 12.99 -58.14
C ASN A 529 20.90 14.03 -58.72
N GLN A 530 22.18 13.84 -58.36
CA GLN A 530 23.29 13.84 -59.33
C GLN A 530 24.09 12.52 -59.23
N VAL A 531 24.82 12.19 -60.30
CA VAL A 531 25.65 10.99 -60.47
C VAL A 531 27.03 11.46 -60.93
N VAL A 532 28.10 10.90 -60.36
CA VAL A 532 29.48 11.12 -60.82
C VAL A 532 30.02 9.80 -61.36
N LYS A 533 30.69 9.85 -62.52
CA LYS A 533 31.43 8.72 -63.12
C LYS A 533 32.94 8.88 -62.84
N PRO A 534 33.71 7.79 -62.74
CA PRO A 534 35.10 7.82 -62.31
C PRO A 534 36.06 8.30 -63.40
N SER A 535 37.22 8.82 -62.98
CA SER A 535 38.40 9.10 -63.81
C SER A 535 39.45 8.00 -63.67
N GLU A 536 40.19 7.73 -64.73
CA GLU A 536 41.18 6.65 -64.82
C GLU A 536 42.53 7.02 -64.19
N SER A 537 43.09 6.12 -63.36
CA SER A 537 44.55 5.95 -63.15
C SER A 537 44.81 4.65 -62.35
N ASP A 538 45.82 3.88 -62.74
CA ASP A 538 46.05 2.52 -62.26
C ASP A 538 46.57 2.41 -60.81
N VAL A 539 45.82 1.72 -59.94
CA VAL A 539 46.37 0.96 -58.81
C VAL A 539 45.61 -0.38 -58.67
N LYS A 540 46.35 -1.44 -58.34
CA LYS A 540 45.90 -2.85 -58.34
C LYS A 540 44.65 -3.10 -57.50
N GLY A 541 43.80 -3.97 -58.04
CA GLY A 541 42.42 -4.20 -57.60
C GLY A 541 42.21 -4.62 -56.15
N VAL A 542 41.06 -4.18 -55.62
CA VAL A 542 40.38 -4.75 -54.47
C VAL A 542 39.23 -5.62 -54.99
N SER A 543 39.19 -6.89 -54.57
CA SER A 543 38.12 -7.82 -54.90
C SER A 543 36.78 -7.40 -54.27
N LYS A 544 35.66 -7.75 -54.91
CA LYS A 544 34.33 -7.53 -54.35
C LYS A 544 34.12 -8.38 -53.10
N GLY A 545 34.12 -7.75 -51.93
CA GLY A 545 33.59 -8.33 -50.69
C GLY A 545 32.06 -8.28 -50.71
N VAL A 546 31.42 -9.45 -50.62
CA VAL A 546 29.96 -9.61 -50.59
C VAL A 546 29.49 -9.81 -49.15
N GLY A 547 28.39 -9.17 -48.75
CA GLY A 547 27.73 -9.41 -47.47
C GLY A 547 26.74 -8.29 -47.10
N LYS A 548 25.51 -8.64 -46.74
CA LYS A 548 24.59 -7.67 -46.11
C LYS A 548 25.00 -7.53 -44.64
N VAL A 549 25.24 -6.31 -44.17
CA VAL A 549 25.48 -6.06 -42.75
C VAL A 549 24.13 -5.99 -42.03
N LYS A 550 23.89 -6.91 -41.09
CA LYS A 550 22.69 -6.96 -40.25
C LYS A 550 22.99 -6.31 -38.90
N ILE A 551 22.24 -5.28 -38.54
CA ILE A 551 22.34 -4.67 -37.20
C ILE A 551 21.49 -5.50 -36.23
N VAL A 552 22.10 -5.96 -35.14
CA VAL A 552 21.47 -6.74 -34.08
C VAL A 552 21.52 -5.92 -32.78
N ALA A 553 20.41 -5.83 -32.05
CA ALA A 553 20.40 -5.24 -30.72
C ALA A 553 21.01 -6.20 -29.70
N ILE A 554 21.92 -5.72 -28.86
CA ILE A 554 22.45 -6.47 -27.72
C ILE A 554 21.71 -5.99 -26.47
N ASN A 555 21.28 -6.94 -25.63
CA ASN A 555 20.73 -6.62 -24.32
C ASN A 555 21.72 -7.05 -23.23
N PHE A 556 22.40 -6.08 -22.61
CA PHE A 556 23.14 -6.31 -21.38
C PHE A 556 22.18 -6.16 -20.21
N SER A 557 21.81 -7.27 -19.58
CA SER A 557 20.90 -7.31 -18.43
C SER A 557 21.45 -6.57 -17.20
N ASP A 558 22.77 -6.52 -17.04
CA ASP A 558 23.47 -5.88 -15.92
C ASP A 558 24.38 -4.75 -16.43
N HIS A 559 23.81 -3.55 -16.55
CA HIS A 559 24.55 -2.32 -16.82
C HIS A 559 23.99 -1.17 -15.99
N ARG A 560 24.85 -0.21 -15.60
CA ARG A 560 24.46 0.99 -14.82
C ARG A 560 25.26 2.20 -15.25
N THR A 561 24.61 3.33 -15.45
CA THR A 561 25.24 4.62 -15.77
C THR A 561 25.12 5.57 -14.59
N PHE A 562 26.26 6.06 -14.11
CA PHE A 562 26.39 7.00 -12.99
C PHE A 562 26.81 8.36 -13.51
N TYR A 563 26.19 9.42 -12.99
CA TYR A 563 26.69 10.78 -13.15
C TYR A 563 28.03 10.96 -12.40
N LEU A 564 28.96 11.72 -12.98
CA LEU A 564 30.21 12.10 -12.30
C LEU A 564 30.24 13.61 -12.04
N THR A 565 30.27 14.42 -13.11
CA THR A 565 30.33 15.89 -13.02
C THR A 565 30.09 16.53 -14.40
N GLN A 566 29.39 17.66 -14.45
CA GLN A 566 29.07 18.40 -15.67
C GLN A 566 28.42 17.50 -16.74
N ASN A 567 29.07 17.32 -17.88
CA ASN A 567 28.61 16.47 -18.99
C ASN A 567 29.19 15.05 -18.94
N LYS A 568 29.83 14.63 -17.83
CA LYS A 568 30.59 13.38 -17.72
C LYS A 568 29.90 12.34 -16.85
N TYR A 569 29.88 11.11 -17.35
CA TYR A 569 29.21 9.95 -16.77
C TYR A 569 30.16 8.73 -16.80
N ARG A 570 29.95 7.76 -15.90
CA ARG A 570 30.61 6.44 -15.90
C ARG A 570 29.57 5.36 -16.07
N MET A 571 29.71 4.53 -17.08
CA MET A 571 28.87 3.36 -17.29
C MET A 571 29.66 2.09 -16.99
N HIS A 572 29.05 1.22 -16.18
CA HIS A 572 29.52 -0.14 -15.94
C HIS A 572 28.63 -1.10 -16.73
N ILE A 573 29.24 -2.08 -17.40
CA ILE A 573 28.56 -3.16 -18.11
C ILE A 573 29.17 -4.48 -17.65
N LYS A 574 28.36 -5.39 -17.12
CA LYS A 574 28.75 -6.78 -16.90
C LYS A 574 28.25 -7.61 -18.07
N SER A 575 29.16 -8.29 -18.77
CA SER A 575 28.85 -9.10 -19.94
C SER A 575 29.18 -10.56 -19.69
N GLU A 576 28.30 -11.48 -20.11
CA GLU A 576 28.54 -12.93 -20.06
C GLU A 576 29.51 -13.42 -21.14
N LYS A 577 29.67 -12.64 -22.23
CA LYS A 577 30.44 -13.01 -23.43
C LYS A 577 31.21 -11.80 -23.97
N LYS A 578 32.26 -12.04 -24.75
CA LYS A 578 33.00 -10.98 -25.44
C LYS A 578 32.26 -10.52 -26.70
N TYR A 579 32.17 -9.21 -26.91
CA TYR A 579 31.59 -8.58 -28.11
C TYR A 579 32.58 -7.56 -28.68
N GLU A 580 33.06 -7.76 -29.92
CA GLU A 580 34.15 -6.93 -30.46
C GLU A 580 33.70 -5.59 -31.07
N LYS A 581 32.48 -5.54 -31.62
CA LYS A 581 31.95 -4.39 -32.38
C LYS A 581 30.58 -3.94 -31.85
N VAL A 582 30.57 -3.42 -30.63
CA VAL A 582 29.39 -2.82 -30.01
C VAL A 582 29.33 -1.32 -30.33
N TYR A 583 28.15 -0.84 -30.68
CA TYR A 583 27.83 0.57 -30.79
C TYR A 583 26.79 0.94 -29.74
N ILE A 584 26.93 2.15 -29.18
CA ILE A 584 26.18 2.62 -28.02
C ILE A 584 25.53 3.95 -28.39
N GLN A 585 24.22 4.06 -28.17
CA GLN A 585 23.43 5.27 -28.34
C GLN A 585 22.69 5.58 -27.04
N PHE A 586 22.69 6.84 -26.61
CA PHE A 586 22.04 7.25 -25.37
C PHE A 586 20.78 8.08 -25.63
N TYR A 587 19.80 7.91 -24.75
CA TYR A 587 18.54 8.64 -24.77
C TYR A 587 18.29 9.35 -23.44
N ALA A 588 17.80 10.59 -23.48
CA ALA A 588 17.30 11.31 -22.32
C ALA A 588 15.83 10.95 -22.08
N GLY A 589 15.45 10.68 -20.83
CA GLY A 589 14.04 10.53 -20.43
C GLY A 589 13.36 11.88 -20.22
N ARG A 590 12.13 12.03 -20.73
CA ARG A 590 11.22 13.14 -20.41
C ARG A 590 10.02 12.66 -19.58
N ASP A 591 9.41 13.57 -18.83
CA ASP A 591 8.20 13.33 -18.03
C ASP A 591 6.98 12.89 -18.88
N ASP A 592 7.00 13.13 -20.19
CA ASP A 592 5.94 12.73 -21.13
C ASP A 592 6.16 11.35 -21.79
N ASN A 593 7.02 10.51 -21.18
CA ASN A 593 7.45 9.19 -21.67
C ASN A 593 8.13 9.19 -23.06
N LYS A 594 8.44 10.36 -23.65
CA LYS A 594 9.26 10.43 -24.87
C LYS A 594 10.74 10.33 -24.54
N ARG A 595 11.53 9.98 -25.56
CA ARG A 595 12.99 9.80 -25.47
C ARG A 595 13.69 10.60 -26.57
N ASP A 596 14.53 11.54 -26.17
CA ASP A 596 15.38 12.29 -27.08
C ASP A 596 16.74 11.62 -27.23
N ILE A 597 17.31 11.64 -28.44
CA ILE A 597 18.67 11.14 -28.71
C ILE A 597 19.69 12.15 -28.17
N ILE A 598 20.66 11.67 -27.39
CA ILE A 598 21.76 12.50 -26.86
C ILE A 598 23.01 12.34 -27.74
N ASN A 599 23.63 13.46 -28.13
CA ASN A 599 24.93 13.43 -28.78
C ASN A 599 26.05 13.18 -27.78
N ILE A 600 26.91 12.22 -28.11
CA ILE A 600 28.12 11.85 -27.38
C ILE A 600 29.27 12.63 -27.98
N LYS A 601 30.00 13.37 -27.14
CA LYS A 601 31.21 14.10 -27.52
C LYS A 601 32.41 13.14 -27.52
N ASN A 602 32.65 12.46 -26.41
CA ASN A 602 33.74 11.49 -26.25
C ASN A 602 33.29 10.22 -25.50
N ILE A 603 33.96 9.10 -25.76
CA ILE A 603 33.86 7.86 -24.97
C ILE A 603 35.26 7.27 -24.70
N LYS A 604 35.48 6.71 -23.50
CA LYS A 604 36.72 6.04 -23.12
C LYS A 604 36.42 4.75 -22.36
N VAL A 605 36.71 3.60 -22.96
CA VAL A 605 36.74 2.31 -22.25
C VAL A 605 38.02 2.26 -21.39
N VAL A 606 37.93 1.75 -20.17
CA VAL A 606 39.11 1.53 -19.32
C VAL A 606 40.11 0.62 -20.04
N GLY A 607 41.39 1.00 -20.01
CA GLY A 607 42.46 0.32 -20.76
C GLY A 607 42.56 0.67 -22.25
N LYS A 608 41.68 1.53 -22.80
CA LYS A 608 41.72 1.96 -24.21
C LYS A 608 41.90 3.49 -24.37
N PRO A 609 42.41 3.96 -25.52
CA PRO A 609 42.49 5.39 -25.80
C PRO A 609 41.10 6.04 -25.85
N LEU A 610 41.07 7.36 -25.65
CA LEU A 610 39.87 8.19 -25.78
C LEU A 610 39.41 8.20 -27.25
N MET A 611 38.12 7.95 -27.48
CA MET A 611 37.48 8.04 -28.78
C MET A 611 36.60 9.29 -28.82
N ALA A 612 36.93 10.23 -29.71
CA ALA A 612 36.02 11.33 -30.06
C ALA A 612 34.91 10.80 -30.97
N VAL A 613 33.66 11.23 -30.70
CA VAL A 613 32.45 10.72 -31.37
C VAL A 613 31.70 11.85 -32.06
N ASN A 614 31.42 12.95 -31.34
CA ASN A 614 30.64 14.11 -31.80
C ASN A 614 29.36 13.72 -32.57
N GLY A 615 28.52 12.88 -31.96
CA GLY A 615 27.30 12.38 -32.58
C GLY A 615 26.51 11.36 -31.76
N ALA A 616 25.36 10.95 -32.29
CA ALA A 616 24.36 10.13 -31.60
C ALA A 616 24.77 8.67 -31.28
N LYS A 617 25.78 8.12 -31.95
CA LYS A 617 26.13 6.70 -31.89
C LYS A 617 27.65 6.55 -31.73
N ALA A 618 28.10 6.13 -30.55
CA ALA A 618 29.50 5.86 -30.26
C ALA A 618 29.87 4.42 -30.62
N GLY A 619 31.07 4.21 -31.17
CA GLY A 619 31.61 2.88 -31.46
C GLY A 619 32.27 2.79 -32.86
N PRO A 620 32.77 1.60 -33.24
CA PRO A 620 32.68 0.35 -32.50
C PRO A 620 33.60 0.31 -31.27
N VAL A 621 33.08 -0.16 -30.13
CA VAL A 621 33.84 -0.51 -28.93
C VAL A 621 33.74 -2.01 -28.66
N SER A 622 34.83 -2.59 -28.13
CA SER A 622 34.83 -3.99 -27.68
C SER A 622 34.52 -4.05 -26.19
N ILE A 623 33.58 -4.92 -25.84
CA ILE A 623 33.15 -5.26 -24.47
C ILE A 623 33.69 -6.68 -24.20
N GLU A 624 34.56 -6.81 -23.20
CA GLU A 624 35.11 -8.10 -22.77
C GLU A 624 34.10 -8.89 -21.92
N SER A 625 34.35 -10.18 -21.68
CA SER A 625 33.57 -10.93 -20.69
C SER A 625 33.90 -10.47 -19.27
N GLY A 626 32.90 -10.39 -18.40
CA GLY A 626 32.99 -9.79 -17.07
C GLY A 626 32.70 -8.29 -17.06
N ASN A 627 33.37 -7.56 -16.16
CA ASN A 627 33.10 -6.15 -15.89
C ASN A 627 33.83 -5.22 -16.87
N ASN A 628 33.10 -4.27 -17.44
CA ASN A 628 33.61 -3.27 -18.39
C ASN A 628 33.21 -1.87 -17.92
N ASP A 629 34.20 -0.99 -17.81
CA ASP A 629 34.02 0.38 -17.34
C ASP A 629 34.25 1.36 -18.50
N LEU A 630 33.29 2.25 -18.72
CA LEU A 630 33.30 3.26 -19.76
C LEU A 630 33.07 4.65 -19.16
N TYR A 631 33.85 5.63 -19.57
CA TYR A 631 33.61 7.05 -19.28
C TYR A 631 33.03 7.72 -20.52
N ILE A 632 31.92 8.45 -20.37
CA ILE A 632 31.18 9.10 -21.44
C ILE A 632 31.16 10.61 -21.16
N GLU A 633 31.40 11.41 -22.20
CA GLU A 633 31.21 12.86 -22.19
C GLU A 633 30.15 13.22 -23.24
N PHE A 634 29.05 13.85 -22.84
CA PHE A 634 28.00 14.31 -23.75
C PHE A 634 28.25 15.73 -24.26
N GLU A 635 27.58 16.12 -25.35
CA GLU A 635 27.63 17.50 -25.85
C GLU A 635 26.79 18.47 -25.01
N ASN A 636 25.68 18.00 -24.42
CA ASN A 636 24.87 18.80 -23.49
C ASN A 636 25.52 18.84 -22.10
N SER A 637 25.48 20.01 -21.45
CA SER A 637 25.98 20.26 -20.09
C SER A 637 24.96 20.05 -18.98
N GLU A 638 23.70 19.76 -19.32
CA GLU A 638 22.63 19.49 -18.34
C GLU A 638 22.76 18.10 -17.70
N ILE A 639 22.34 17.99 -16.44
CA ILE A 639 22.23 16.71 -15.73
C ILE A 639 20.96 16.00 -16.21
N MET A 640 21.09 14.78 -16.73
CA MET A 640 20.00 14.03 -17.35
C MET A 640 20.03 12.57 -16.93
N ALA A 641 18.84 11.96 -16.80
CA ALA A 641 18.71 10.51 -16.72
C ALA A 641 18.93 9.90 -18.12
N VAL A 642 20.00 9.11 -18.28
CA VAL A 642 20.42 8.59 -19.59
C VAL A 642 20.22 7.07 -19.71
N LEU A 643 19.59 6.64 -20.80
CA LEU A 643 19.31 5.25 -21.13
C LEU A 643 20.17 4.80 -22.33
N PRO A 644 21.12 3.87 -22.18
CA PRO A 644 21.90 3.34 -23.30
C PRO A 644 21.12 2.29 -24.09
N VAL A 645 21.40 2.21 -25.39
CA VAL A 645 20.98 1.15 -26.30
C VAL A 645 22.21 0.62 -27.02
N PHE A 646 22.38 -0.70 -26.99
CA PHE A 646 23.54 -1.40 -27.54
C PHE A 646 23.16 -2.11 -28.83
N THR A 647 24.00 -1.97 -29.86
CA THR A 647 23.83 -2.64 -31.15
C THR A 647 25.16 -3.20 -31.63
N MET A 648 25.15 -4.26 -32.43
CA MET A 648 26.32 -4.76 -33.14
C MET A 648 26.02 -4.99 -34.61
N GLU A 649 27.06 -4.91 -35.43
CA GLU A 649 26.99 -5.25 -36.84
C GLU A 649 27.48 -6.68 -37.04
N VAL A 650 26.57 -7.55 -37.51
CA VAL A 650 26.83 -8.95 -37.84
C VAL A 650 26.84 -9.07 -39.36
N ALA A 651 27.91 -9.62 -39.92
CA ALA A 651 27.93 -9.99 -41.34
C ALA A 651 27.03 -11.23 -41.52
N SER A 652 26.07 -11.18 -42.44
CA SER A 652 25.35 -12.39 -42.85
C SER A 652 26.21 -13.15 -43.86
N ASP A 653 26.84 -14.23 -43.43
CA ASP A 653 27.37 -15.26 -44.34
C ASP A 653 26.20 -16.06 -44.94
N GLU A 654 25.43 -15.41 -45.84
CA GLU A 654 24.51 -16.10 -46.74
C GLU A 654 25.35 -16.91 -47.75
N LYS A 655 25.34 -18.24 -47.61
CA LYS A 655 25.84 -19.20 -48.59
C LYS A 655 24.79 -20.28 -48.84
#